data_AF-A0A484BJY0-F1
#
_entry.id   AF-A0A484BJY0-F1
#
_cell.length_a   1.000
_cell.length_b   1.000
_cell.length_c   1.000
_cell.angle_alpha   90.00
_cell.angle_beta   90.00
_cell.angle_gamma   90.00
#
_symmetry.space_group_name_H-M   'P 1'
#
loop_
_entity.id
_entity.type
_entity.pdbx_description
1 polymer ?
#
loop_
_entity_poly.entity_id
_entity_poly.type
_entity_poly.pdbx_seq_one_letter_code
_entity_poly.pdbx_strand_id
1 'polypeptide(L)'
;MLPKNSPGRRRLISQVNEEAERYTEFTPRLFHFLNVNLGFVPYKNPKFLPEVKHQLTDLDAFVNLIKCTLGTGILALPRGYYSTGWLLGLAGSVLISSLLLYAMHVLLNDINLTRKRYKMAMLSYSEAMHLAILNGPSWIRPLSKYFARQVDAFLCIYHFGVDVVYVVFIGKNLKELGDDYLPPIDTRIYIALMTLPLILTFLIRNLKYLVPLAVISNLFVIVGIGIIVTYLLVDLPDLEDRRSVRDLSQLPVFFGTIMFSVQSLGVALQLQTNMRQPENFMGTCGILNRAMFIVIAFYTAFGFLGYWKYGDDTATYILKNLPDETLSKCATALFVVAIFCSYALQGYVIIEIIWHSYMTPRPMDSATLWVEYLMRMAMVVASVLCAIAYPDFGLLLSLVGSFCLSQLGLIYPGIINICINQIKMAEKSSEQMFDPYAAREVEKPLSNCDALLSLLKCVVGTGCLALPLAFFYAGYVGGIILTIVVTALLIYGLQLLITCMVESSRRNMVGYMTFPETMTYAISVGPKCCHWASKCAGHLVNGILIFSHYGVCVVYIVFVSVNVKQVIDHNCTELDVRLYCFIVGILSIPLFLLRHLKYLVPINIIANILMYTGFACIFYYFFTHLPPIEDVKLFNYQLPLFFGILLFATSSVGVMLAIESKMAKPRDYLGWFGVLNRGAVFVALTYIIFGFMGYWRYGSLVEASVTLNMPIAEVLAQVIKLFIAISVFFTFPLNDEEAEKILDIPRSSATFLNAKLG
;
A
#
# COMPACT_ATOMS: atom_id res chain seq x y z
N MET A 1 -44.02 15.55 -23.15
CA MET A 1 -43.91 16.69 -22.20
C MET A 1 -45.32 17.20 -21.92
N LEU A 2 -45.79 17.11 -20.67
CA LEU A 2 -47.03 17.74 -20.22
C LEU A 2 -46.70 18.92 -19.29
N PRO A 3 -47.44 20.05 -19.37
CA PRO A 3 -47.16 21.23 -18.57
C PRO A 3 -47.25 20.92 -17.06
N LYS A 4 -46.37 21.58 -16.27
CA LYS A 4 -46.05 21.28 -14.86
C LYS A 4 -47.25 21.16 -13.91
N ASN A 5 -48.42 21.74 -14.25
CA ASN A 5 -49.61 21.75 -13.40
C ASN A 5 -50.84 21.05 -14.00
N SER A 6 -50.69 20.22 -15.04
CA SER A 6 -51.84 19.49 -15.59
C SER A 6 -52.30 18.34 -14.65
N PRO A 7 -53.62 18.16 -14.44
CA PRO A 7 -54.17 17.07 -13.61
C PRO A 7 -53.81 15.68 -14.15
N GLY A 8 -53.59 15.55 -15.47
CA GLY A 8 -53.11 14.32 -16.09
C GLY A 8 -51.70 13.90 -15.63
N ARG A 9 -50.80 14.84 -15.35
CA ARG A 9 -49.46 14.53 -14.83
C ARG A 9 -49.49 14.08 -13.35
N ARG A 10 -50.42 14.61 -12.55
CA ARG A 10 -50.60 14.16 -11.16
C ARG A 10 -51.18 12.74 -11.08
N ARG A 11 -52.11 12.39 -11.99
CA ARG A 11 -52.61 11.01 -12.13
C ARG A 11 -51.55 10.04 -12.64
N LEU A 12 -50.69 10.47 -13.57
CA LEU A 12 -49.58 9.63 -14.03
C LEU A 12 -48.55 9.39 -12.91
N ILE A 13 -48.23 10.40 -12.10
CA ILE A 13 -47.29 10.26 -10.96
C ILE A 13 -47.92 9.38 -9.86
N SER A 14 -49.23 9.47 -9.61
CA SER A 14 -49.89 8.59 -8.64
C SER A 14 -49.97 7.15 -9.14
N GLN A 15 -50.23 6.92 -10.43
CA GLN A 15 -50.24 5.57 -11.02
C GLN A 15 -48.83 4.95 -11.09
N VAL A 16 -47.79 5.74 -11.40
CA VAL A 16 -46.39 5.27 -11.36
C VAL A 16 -45.94 4.97 -9.93
N ASN A 17 -46.41 5.72 -8.93
CA ASN A 17 -46.16 5.40 -7.52
C ASN A 17 -46.95 4.17 -7.04
N GLU A 18 -48.20 3.99 -7.48
CA GLU A 18 -49.00 2.79 -7.17
C GLU A 18 -48.45 1.53 -7.86
N GLU A 19 -47.89 1.64 -9.08
CA GLU A 19 -47.20 0.52 -9.74
C GLU A 19 -45.84 0.23 -9.11
N ALA A 20 -45.09 1.25 -8.66
CA ALA A 20 -43.85 1.06 -7.91
C ALA A 20 -44.10 0.41 -6.53
N GLU A 21 -45.22 0.73 -5.88
CA GLU A 21 -45.68 0.06 -4.64
C GLU A 21 -46.14 -1.38 -4.91
N ARG A 22 -46.74 -1.67 -6.08
CA ARG A 22 -47.13 -3.04 -6.47
C ARG A 22 -45.94 -3.95 -6.80
N TYR A 23 -44.84 -3.42 -7.33
CA TYR A 23 -43.61 -4.20 -7.54
C TYR A 23 -42.83 -4.48 -6.23
N THR A 24 -43.16 -3.80 -5.13
CA THR A 24 -42.54 -4.01 -3.81
C THR A 24 -43.30 -5.00 -2.92
N GLU A 25 -44.39 -5.62 -3.41
CA GLU A 25 -45.24 -6.56 -2.65
C GLU A 25 -45.06 -8.05 -3.02
N PHE A 26 -43.84 -8.52 -3.27
CA PHE A 26 -43.57 -9.97 -3.24
C PHE A 26 -42.49 -10.31 -2.20
N THR A 27 -42.89 -11.15 -1.24
CA THR A 27 -42.11 -11.81 -0.15
C THR A 27 -41.85 -11.01 1.15
N PRO A 28 -42.84 -10.90 2.07
CA PRO A 28 -42.65 -10.22 3.36
C PRO A 28 -41.91 -11.04 4.43
N ARG A 29 -41.86 -12.38 4.37
CA ARG A 29 -41.27 -13.19 5.47
C ARG A 29 -39.76 -13.36 5.41
N LEU A 30 -39.18 -13.51 4.20
CA LEU A 30 -37.73 -13.58 4.04
C LEU A 30 -37.08 -12.20 4.19
N PHE A 31 -37.73 -11.13 3.72
CA PHE A 31 -37.27 -9.75 3.89
C PHE A 31 -37.43 -9.25 5.33
N HIS A 32 -38.41 -9.70 6.10
CA HIS A 32 -38.48 -9.38 7.54
C HIS A 32 -37.43 -10.16 8.35
N PHE A 33 -37.16 -11.43 8.00
CA PHE A 33 -36.07 -12.19 8.61
C PHE A 33 -34.68 -11.60 8.24
N LEU A 34 -34.52 -11.15 7.00
CA LEU A 34 -33.33 -10.43 6.53
C LEU A 34 -33.25 -9.00 7.09
N ASN A 35 -34.35 -8.27 7.29
CA ASN A 35 -34.32 -6.93 7.91
C ASN A 35 -33.99 -6.98 9.40
N VAL A 36 -34.36 -8.06 10.10
CA VAL A 36 -34.06 -8.23 11.53
C VAL A 36 -32.62 -8.74 11.74
N ASN A 37 -32.08 -9.55 10.81
CA ASN A 37 -30.72 -10.10 10.92
C ASN A 37 -29.64 -9.33 10.13
N LEU A 38 -30.00 -8.59 9.08
CA LEU A 38 -29.16 -7.61 8.40
C LEU A 38 -29.67 -6.23 8.77
N GLY A 39 -29.15 -5.71 9.89
CA GLY A 39 -29.47 -4.38 10.38
C GLY A 39 -29.08 -3.28 9.38
N PHE A 40 -29.93 -3.03 8.40
CA PHE A 40 -30.08 -1.71 7.80
C PHE A 40 -30.63 -0.82 8.89
N VAL A 41 -29.71 -0.10 9.56
CA VAL A 41 -30.09 1.11 10.28
C VAL A 41 -30.45 2.12 9.19
N PRO A 42 -31.72 2.50 8.98
CA PRO A 42 -31.97 3.76 8.31
C PRO A 42 -31.35 4.79 9.25
N TYR A 43 -30.22 5.38 8.87
CA TYR A 43 -29.58 6.42 9.67
C TYR A 43 -30.45 7.69 9.57
N LYS A 44 -31.59 7.66 10.25
CA LYS A 44 -32.40 8.83 10.58
C LYS A 44 -31.69 9.53 11.73
N ASN A 45 -30.69 10.33 11.39
CA ASN A 45 -30.34 11.49 12.20
C ASN A 45 -29.81 12.59 11.27
N PRO A 46 -30.66 13.52 10.81
CA PRO A 46 -30.21 14.80 10.30
C PRO A 46 -29.83 15.64 11.53
N LYS A 47 -28.70 15.33 12.18
CA LYS A 47 -28.08 16.34 13.02
C LYS A 47 -27.51 17.37 12.05
N PHE A 48 -28.32 18.38 11.75
CA PHE A 48 -27.82 19.68 11.30
C PHE A 48 -26.67 20.02 12.23
N LEU A 49 -25.44 19.92 11.74
CA LEU A 49 -24.37 20.71 12.32
C LEU A 49 -24.84 22.16 12.23
N PRO A 50 -24.70 22.95 13.31
CA PRO A 50 -25.19 24.31 13.34
C PRO A 50 -24.66 25.06 12.11
N GLU A 51 -25.49 25.94 11.54
CA GLU A 51 -25.00 26.94 10.58
C GLU A 51 -23.67 27.48 11.10
N VAL A 52 -22.59 27.25 10.34
CA VAL A 52 -21.26 27.73 10.71
C VAL A 52 -21.36 29.25 10.72
N LYS A 53 -21.58 29.84 11.91
CA LYS A 53 -21.83 31.27 12.13
C LYS A 53 -20.73 32.16 11.54
N HIS A 54 -19.56 31.58 11.23
CA HIS A 54 -18.48 32.25 10.54
C HIS A 54 -17.81 31.30 9.52
N GLN A 55 -18.25 31.38 8.27
CA GLN A 55 -17.64 30.64 7.17
C GLN A 55 -16.32 31.29 6.73
N LEU A 56 -15.26 30.48 6.61
CA LEU A 56 -13.91 30.89 6.21
C LEU A 56 -13.90 31.37 4.75
N THR A 57 -13.20 32.48 4.49
CA THR A 57 -12.88 32.88 3.12
C THR A 57 -11.78 31.99 2.53
N ASP A 58 -11.62 32.02 1.22
CA ASP A 58 -10.59 31.24 0.52
C ASP A 58 -9.17 31.57 0.98
N LEU A 59 -8.91 32.86 1.28
CA LEU A 59 -7.65 33.30 1.85
C LEU A 59 -7.47 32.82 3.29
N ASP A 60 -8.53 32.87 4.11
CA ASP A 60 -8.48 32.35 5.49
C ASP A 60 -8.22 30.84 5.48
N ALA A 61 -8.86 30.09 4.58
CA ALA A 61 -8.65 28.65 4.43
C ALA A 61 -7.22 28.33 3.97
N PHE A 62 -6.68 29.09 3.01
CA PHE A 62 -5.30 28.96 2.54
C PHE A 62 -4.29 29.20 3.66
N VAL A 63 -4.43 30.31 4.39
CA VAL A 63 -3.54 30.68 5.51
C VAL A 63 -3.65 29.65 6.64
N ASN A 64 -4.87 29.24 7.00
CA ASN A 64 -5.07 28.24 8.04
C ASN A 64 -4.50 26.87 7.64
N LEU A 65 -4.59 26.47 6.37
CA LEU A 65 -4.02 25.22 5.91
C LEU A 65 -2.49 25.22 6.01
N ILE A 66 -1.83 26.31 5.56
CA ILE A 66 -0.39 26.47 5.71
C ILE A 66 -0.01 26.46 7.20
N LYS A 67 -0.68 27.28 8.01
CA LYS A 67 -0.44 27.41 9.45
C LYS A 67 -0.54 26.07 10.18
N CYS A 68 -1.56 25.28 9.90
CA CYS A 68 -1.75 23.99 10.55
C CYS A 68 -0.82 22.89 10.02
N THR A 69 -0.30 23.03 8.81
CA THR A 69 0.65 22.06 8.27
C THR A 69 2.08 22.38 8.71
N LEU A 70 2.42 23.66 8.90
CA LEU A 70 3.67 24.17 9.50
C LEU A 70 3.74 23.87 11.01
N GLY A 71 3.99 22.61 11.37
CA GLY A 71 4.10 22.13 12.74
C GLY A 71 5.51 21.64 13.12
N THR A 72 5.61 20.99 14.28
CA THR A 72 6.87 20.47 14.82
C THR A 72 7.52 19.37 14.00
N GLY A 73 6.77 18.74 13.10
CA GLY A 73 7.29 17.73 12.18
C GLY A 73 8.40 18.27 11.27
N ILE A 74 8.46 19.59 11.03
CA ILE A 74 9.56 20.19 10.26
C ILE A 74 10.93 19.99 10.92
N LEU A 75 10.97 19.96 12.26
CA LEU A 75 12.21 19.89 13.03
C LEU A 75 12.94 18.54 12.86
N ALA A 76 12.21 17.49 12.48
CA ALA A 76 12.73 16.15 12.25
C ALA A 76 13.20 15.92 10.79
N LEU A 77 12.83 16.81 9.85
CA LEU A 77 13.11 16.60 8.43
C LEU A 77 14.60 16.41 8.13
N PRO A 78 15.55 17.18 8.70
CA PRO A 78 16.98 16.97 8.46
C PRO A 78 17.43 15.54 8.83
N ARG A 79 16.88 14.97 9.90
CA ARG A 79 17.16 13.59 10.30
C ARG A 79 16.63 12.57 9.30
N GLY A 80 15.52 12.88 8.65
CA GLY A 80 15.02 12.10 7.51
C GLY A 80 16.06 12.07 6.38
N TYR A 81 16.59 13.22 5.97
CA TYR A 81 17.61 13.30 4.91
C TYR A 81 18.91 12.62 5.30
N TYR A 82 19.31 12.69 6.57
CA TYR A 82 20.39 11.87 7.12
C TYR A 82 20.14 10.38 6.91
N SER A 83 18.90 9.90 6.95
CA SER A 83 18.60 8.47 6.80
C SER A 83 18.80 7.96 5.36
N THR A 84 18.64 8.82 4.35
CA THR A 84 18.67 8.42 2.92
C THR A 84 19.80 9.01 2.09
N GLY A 85 20.46 10.06 2.58
CA GLY A 85 21.32 10.92 1.76
C GLY A 85 20.54 12.05 1.09
N TRP A 86 21.25 13.06 0.58
CA TRP A 86 20.62 14.29 0.09
C TRP A 86 19.87 14.12 -1.23
N LEU A 87 20.41 13.33 -2.17
CA LEU A 87 19.82 13.17 -3.51
C LEU A 87 18.54 12.32 -3.43
N LEU A 88 18.64 11.17 -2.76
CA LEU A 88 17.49 10.30 -2.51
C LEU A 88 16.46 10.98 -1.60
N GLY A 89 16.90 11.80 -0.65
CA GLY A 89 16.03 12.62 0.19
C GLY A 89 15.25 13.68 -0.59
N LEU A 90 15.90 14.41 -1.52
CA LEU A 90 15.23 15.39 -2.38
C LEU A 90 14.20 14.72 -3.31
N ALA A 91 14.60 13.66 -4.01
CA ALA A 91 13.68 12.94 -4.90
C ALA A 91 12.53 12.28 -4.11
N GLY A 92 12.87 11.63 -3.00
CA GLY A 92 11.94 10.90 -2.14
C GLY A 92 10.94 11.81 -1.42
N SER A 93 11.36 12.97 -0.92
CA SER A 93 10.46 13.92 -0.25
C SER A 93 9.40 14.47 -1.21
N VAL A 94 9.77 14.84 -2.44
CA VAL A 94 8.84 15.31 -3.47
C VAL A 94 7.90 14.18 -3.90
N LEU A 95 8.41 12.96 -4.10
CA LEU A 95 7.62 11.81 -4.52
C LEU A 95 6.62 11.39 -3.44
N ILE A 96 7.05 11.24 -2.19
CA ILE A 96 6.16 10.86 -1.08
C ILE A 96 5.12 11.96 -0.84
N SER A 97 5.53 13.23 -0.83
CA SER A 97 4.60 14.33 -0.59
C SER A 97 3.57 14.50 -1.72
N SER A 98 3.98 14.30 -2.97
CA SER A 98 3.04 14.34 -4.11
C SER A 98 2.07 13.15 -4.09
N LEU A 99 2.52 11.97 -3.68
CA LEU A 99 1.66 10.81 -3.45
C LEU A 99 0.63 11.08 -2.34
N LEU A 100 1.07 11.71 -1.24
CA LEU A 100 0.17 12.10 -0.14
C LEU A 100 -0.88 13.12 -0.58
N LEU A 101 -0.45 14.16 -1.31
CA LEU A 101 -1.34 15.15 -1.87
C LEU A 101 -2.37 14.51 -2.81
N TYR A 102 -1.94 13.59 -3.67
CA TYR A 102 -2.84 12.84 -4.54
C TYR A 102 -3.85 12.01 -3.75
N ALA A 103 -3.40 11.28 -2.72
CA ALA A 103 -4.29 10.48 -1.89
C ALA A 103 -5.31 11.33 -1.11
N MET A 104 -4.91 12.52 -0.64
CA MET A 104 -5.84 13.50 -0.06
C MET A 104 -6.88 13.95 -1.08
N HIS A 105 -6.49 14.21 -2.33
CA HIS A 105 -7.44 14.57 -3.39
C HIS A 105 -8.47 13.47 -3.64
N VAL A 106 -8.02 12.22 -3.75
CA VAL A 106 -8.88 11.06 -3.92
C VAL A 106 -9.87 10.97 -2.76
N LEU A 107 -9.38 11.03 -1.52
CA LEU A 107 -10.22 10.98 -0.33
C LEU A 107 -11.29 12.07 -0.32
N LEU A 108 -10.90 13.33 -0.51
CA LEU A 108 -11.83 14.47 -0.46
C LEU A 108 -12.85 14.39 -1.60
N ASN A 109 -12.43 13.95 -2.80
CA ASN A 109 -13.34 13.76 -3.92
C ASN A 109 -14.38 12.66 -3.61
N ASP A 110 -13.94 11.55 -3.04
CA ASP A 110 -14.80 10.43 -2.68
C ASP A 110 -15.79 10.76 -1.56
N ILE A 111 -15.34 11.50 -0.55
CA ILE A 111 -16.21 12.05 0.50
C ILE A 111 -17.26 12.97 -0.13
N ASN A 112 -16.85 13.87 -1.03
CA ASN A 112 -17.79 14.79 -1.70
C ASN A 112 -18.78 14.07 -2.61
N LEU A 113 -18.35 13.04 -3.34
CA LEU A 113 -19.22 12.21 -4.16
C LEU A 113 -20.26 11.47 -3.31
N THR A 114 -19.83 10.87 -2.20
CA THR A 114 -20.70 10.16 -1.27
C THR A 114 -21.69 11.12 -0.62
N ARG A 115 -21.22 12.30 -0.18
CA ARG A 115 -22.03 13.39 0.36
C ARG A 115 -23.13 13.82 -0.62
N LYS A 116 -22.79 14.03 -1.90
CA LYS A 116 -23.76 14.39 -2.96
C LYS A 116 -24.78 13.28 -3.20
N ARG A 117 -24.33 12.01 -3.27
CA ARG A 117 -25.22 10.85 -3.49
C ARG A 117 -26.24 10.68 -2.36
N TYR A 118 -25.80 10.76 -1.11
CA TYR A 118 -26.68 10.59 0.06
C TYR A 118 -27.37 11.88 0.52
N LYS A 119 -27.17 13.00 -0.19
CA LYS A 119 -27.73 14.33 0.15
C LYS A 119 -27.45 14.74 1.59
N MET A 120 -26.22 14.49 2.06
CA MET A 120 -25.81 14.80 3.43
C MET A 120 -25.14 16.19 3.52
N ALA A 121 -25.37 16.90 4.63
CA ALA A 121 -24.80 18.22 4.84
C ALA A 121 -23.29 18.17 5.14
N MET A 122 -22.81 17.16 5.86
CA MET A 122 -21.40 16.87 6.10
C MET A 122 -21.23 15.35 6.20
N LEU A 123 -20.03 14.85 5.92
CA LEU A 123 -19.68 13.45 6.09
C LEU A 123 -18.30 13.37 6.75
N SER A 124 -18.22 12.74 7.91
CA SER A 124 -16.93 12.50 8.59
C SER A 124 -16.12 11.41 7.87
N TYR A 125 -14.84 11.28 8.22
CA TYR A 125 -13.98 10.29 7.57
C TYR A 125 -14.44 8.85 7.84
N SER A 126 -14.79 8.53 9.09
CA SER A 126 -15.29 7.19 9.46
C SER A 126 -16.66 6.89 8.86
N GLU A 127 -17.56 7.87 8.77
CA GLU A 127 -18.84 7.71 8.08
C GLU A 127 -18.66 7.50 6.57
N ALA A 128 -17.72 8.22 5.94
CA ALA A 128 -17.39 8.02 4.54
C ALA A 128 -16.88 6.60 4.29
N MET A 129 -16.01 6.09 5.16
CA MET A 129 -15.55 4.70 5.11
C MET A 129 -16.70 3.70 5.28
N HIS A 130 -17.59 3.94 6.26
CA HIS A 130 -18.76 3.10 6.49
C HIS A 130 -19.65 3.01 5.23
N LEU A 131 -19.99 4.16 4.64
CA LEU A 131 -20.86 4.23 3.47
C LEU A 131 -20.16 3.68 2.21
N ALA A 132 -18.87 3.93 2.03
CA ALA A 132 -18.12 3.38 0.91
C ALA A 132 -18.15 1.85 0.94
N ILE A 133 -17.85 1.24 2.08
CA ILE A 133 -17.82 -0.23 2.21
C ILE A 133 -19.21 -0.85 2.12
N LEU A 134 -20.24 -0.19 2.67
CA LEU A 134 -21.62 -0.67 2.56
C LEU A 134 -22.06 -0.82 1.10
N ASN A 135 -21.57 0.07 0.24
CA ASN A 135 -21.79 0.02 -1.21
C ASN A 135 -20.74 -0.78 -1.98
N GLY A 136 -19.68 -1.23 -1.30
CA GLY A 136 -18.62 -2.04 -1.87
C GLY A 136 -19.06 -3.49 -2.16
N PRO A 137 -18.09 -4.38 -2.43
CA PRO A 137 -18.38 -5.75 -2.81
C PRO A 137 -19.00 -6.52 -1.63
N SER A 138 -19.89 -7.46 -1.95
CA SER A 138 -20.79 -8.14 -1.00
C SER A 138 -20.08 -8.75 0.22
N TRP A 139 -18.83 -9.18 0.06
CA TRP A 139 -18.03 -9.82 1.10
C TRP A 139 -17.43 -8.83 2.13
N ILE A 140 -17.22 -7.55 1.78
CA ILE A 140 -16.68 -6.53 2.72
C ILE A 140 -17.82 -5.80 3.45
N ARG A 141 -19.03 -5.75 2.88
CA ARG A 141 -20.21 -5.09 3.48
C ARG A 141 -20.42 -5.37 4.97
N PRO A 142 -20.36 -6.63 5.47
CA PRO A 142 -20.56 -6.88 6.91
C PRO A 142 -19.48 -6.25 7.79
N LEU A 143 -18.30 -5.96 7.25
CA LEU A 143 -17.19 -5.31 7.96
C LEU A 143 -17.28 -3.77 7.95
N SER A 144 -18.29 -3.15 7.33
CA SER A 144 -18.37 -1.69 7.20
C SER A 144 -18.23 -0.95 8.55
N LYS A 145 -18.91 -1.44 9.60
CA LYS A 145 -18.84 -0.88 10.96
C LYS A 145 -17.48 -1.10 11.62
N TYR A 146 -16.77 -2.16 11.25
CA TYR A 146 -15.44 -2.43 11.78
C TYR A 146 -14.43 -1.44 11.20
N PHE A 147 -14.41 -1.29 9.88
CA PHE A 147 -13.51 -0.34 9.21
C PHE A 147 -13.78 1.12 9.62
N ALA A 148 -15.04 1.52 9.81
CA ALA A 148 -15.38 2.85 10.31
C ALA A 148 -14.79 3.10 11.72
N ARG A 149 -14.97 2.15 12.65
CA ARG A 149 -14.38 2.21 13.99
C ARG A 149 -12.85 2.18 13.94
N GLN A 150 -12.29 1.47 12.97
CA GLN A 150 -10.85 1.44 12.75
C GLN A 150 -10.32 2.83 12.38
N VAL A 151 -10.99 3.56 11.48
CA VAL A 151 -10.62 4.94 11.12
C VAL A 151 -10.60 5.85 12.34
N ASP A 152 -11.65 5.83 13.17
CA ASP A 152 -11.69 6.63 14.40
C ASP A 152 -10.56 6.23 15.37
N ALA A 153 -10.32 4.93 15.55
CA ALA A 153 -9.26 4.44 16.41
C ALA A 153 -7.87 4.91 15.95
N PHE A 154 -7.56 4.82 14.65
CA PHE A 154 -6.30 5.31 14.11
C PHE A 154 -6.17 6.83 14.19
N LEU A 155 -7.27 7.59 14.04
CA LEU A 155 -7.25 9.04 14.30
C LEU A 155 -6.92 9.35 15.77
N CYS A 156 -7.54 8.65 16.72
CA CYS A 156 -7.22 8.80 18.14
C CYS A 156 -5.77 8.42 18.46
N ILE A 157 -5.28 7.29 17.94
CA ILE A 157 -3.89 6.83 18.14
C ILE A 157 -2.91 7.83 17.53
N TYR A 158 -3.21 8.38 16.35
CA TYR A 158 -2.39 9.41 15.71
C TYR A 158 -2.25 10.65 16.60
N HIS A 159 -3.36 11.26 17.01
CA HIS A 159 -3.32 12.47 17.83
C HIS A 159 -2.69 12.19 19.21
N PHE A 160 -2.96 11.02 19.82
CA PHE A 160 -2.29 10.61 21.05
C PHE A 160 -0.77 10.46 20.86
N GLY A 161 -0.34 9.89 19.74
CA GLY A 161 1.08 9.80 19.39
C GLY A 161 1.73 11.17 19.24
N VAL A 162 1.04 12.14 18.63
CA VAL A 162 1.49 13.54 18.54
C VAL A 162 1.66 14.14 19.95
N ASP A 163 0.71 13.91 20.85
CA ASP A 163 0.77 14.36 22.24
C ASP A 163 1.99 13.78 22.98
N VAL A 164 2.28 12.49 22.83
CA VAL A 164 3.48 11.87 23.41
C VAL A 164 4.77 12.51 22.86
N VAL A 165 4.83 12.74 21.54
CA VAL A 165 5.98 13.40 20.90
C VAL A 165 6.17 14.82 21.44
N TYR A 166 5.09 15.56 21.68
CA TYR A 166 5.13 16.90 22.25
C TYR A 166 5.66 16.89 23.69
N VAL A 167 5.22 15.94 24.52
CA VAL A 167 5.72 15.78 25.89
C VAL A 167 7.23 15.50 25.90
N VAL A 168 7.70 14.57 25.07
CA VAL A 168 9.14 14.26 24.95
C VAL A 168 9.92 15.48 24.47
N PHE A 169 9.40 16.22 23.49
CA PHE A 169 10.04 17.42 22.98
C PHE A 169 10.17 18.49 24.07
N ILE A 170 9.07 18.83 24.75
CA ILE A 170 9.08 19.85 25.81
C ILE A 170 10.04 19.44 26.93
N GLY A 171 9.98 18.18 27.39
CA GLY A 171 10.83 17.70 28.48
C GLY A 171 12.33 17.76 28.16
N LYS A 172 12.73 17.36 26.95
CA LYS A 172 14.14 17.42 26.52
C LYS A 172 14.67 18.84 26.39
N ASN A 173 13.91 19.71 25.72
CA ASN A 173 14.33 21.09 25.51
C ASN A 173 14.27 21.91 26.80
N LEU A 174 13.35 21.62 27.72
CA LEU A 174 13.34 22.26 29.04
C LEU A 174 14.55 21.83 29.88
N LYS A 175 14.94 20.55 29.83
CA LYS A 175 16.18 20.10 30.47
C LYS A 175 17.40 20.83 29.92
N GLU A 176 17.51 20.95 28.60
CA GLU A 176 18.61 21.66 27.94
C GLU A 176 18.70 23.13 28.36
N LEU A 177 17.56 23.82 28.49
CA LEU A 177 17.50 25.19 29.01
C LEU A 177 17.73 25.27 30.53
N GLY A 178 17.38 24.21 31.26
CA GLY A 178 17.43 24.15 32.73
C GLY A 178 18.81 23.79 33.26
N ASP A 179 19.56 22.93 32.58
CA ASP A 179 20.90 22.46 32.98
C ASP A 179 21.93 23.62 33.05
N ASP A 180 21.64 24.77 32.42
CA ASP A 180 22.43 26.01 32.55
C ASP A 180 22.31 26.68 33.93
N TYR A 181 21.17 26.53 34.60
CA TYR A 181 20.80 27.28 35.81
C TYR A 181 20.50 26.39 37.02
N LEU A 182 20.17 25.12 36.78
CA LEU A 182 19.80 24.12 37.77
C LEU A 182 20.80 22.96 37.77
N PRO A 183 20.97 22.25 38.89
CA PRO A 183 21.77 21.03 38.89
C PRO A 183 21.22 20.02 37.87
N PRO A 184 22.10 19.25 37.20
CA PRO A 184 21.68 18.34 36.13
C PRO A 184 20.80 17.23 36.70
N ILE A 185 19.53 17.23 36.29
CA ILE A 185 18.50 16.27 36.69
C ILE A 185 18.16 15.36 35.49
N ASP A 186 17.73 14.13 35.75
CA ASP A 186 17.29 13.21 34.69
C ASP A 186 16.12 13.76 33.86
N THR A 187 16.17 13.60 32.54
CA THR A 187 15.13 14.04 31.58
C THR A 187 13.73 13.54 31.94
N ARG A 188 13.62 12.33 32.53
CA ARG A 188 12.34 11.75 32.94
C ARG A 188 11.67 12.56 34.04
N ILE A 189 12.45 13.20 34.91
CA ILE A 189 11.92 14.04 36.00
C ILE A 189 11.37 15.35 35.44
N TYR A 190 12.04 15.96 34.46
CA TYR A 190 11.51 17.12 33.73
C TYR A 190 10.18 16.78 33.03
N ILE A 191 10.10 15.62 32.38
CA ILE A 191 8.85 15.13 31.77
C ILE A 191 7.76 14.94 32.84
N ALA A 192 8.08 14.35 33.99
CA ALA A 192 7.13 14.15 35.09
C ALA A 192 6.65 15.47 35.71
N LEU A 193 7.53 16.48 35.85
CA LEU A 193 7.17 17.80 36.35
C LEU A 193 6.16 18.51 35.44
N MET A 194 6.23 18.28 34.13
CA MET A 194 5.30 18.84 33.15
C MET A 194 3.89 18.26 33.23
N THR A 195 3.67 17.15 33.95
CA THR A 195 2.34 16.51 34.07
C THR A 195 1.29 17.49 34.60
N LEU A 196 1.60 18.23 35.66
CA LEU A 196 0.64 19.15 36.29
C LEU A 196 0.29 20.34 35.37
N PRO A 197 1.26 21.06 34.77
CA PRO A 197 0.97 22.08 33.76
C PRO A 197 0.15 21.57 32.57
N LEU A 198 0.45 20.39 32.04
CA LEU A 198 -0.26 19.81 30.89
C LEU A 198 -1.70 19.41 31.23
N ILE A 199 -1.91 18.90 32.44
CA ILE A 199 -3.25 18.64 32.99
C ILE A 199 -4.09 19.93 32.96
N LEU A 200 -3.53 21.03 33.50
CA LEU A 200 -4.25 22.30 33.62
C LEU A 200 -4.68 22.86 32.25
N THR A 201 -3.87 22.70 31.21
CA THR A 201 -4.23 23.14 29.86
C THR A 201 -5.30 22.25 29.22
N PHE A 202 -5.30 20.95 29.51
CA PHE A 202 -6.28 19.99 28.98
C PHE A 202 -7.67 20.08 29.61
N LEU A 203 -7.79 20.69 30.79
CA LEU A 203 -9.08 20.94 31.45
C LEU A 203 -9.94 21.99 30.73
N ILE A 204 -9.37 22.73 29.77
CA ILE A 204 -10.10 23.74 28.99
C ILE A 204 -10.98 23.02 27.96
N ARG A 205 -12.28 22.90 28.26
CA ARG A 205 -13.25 22.23 27.38
C ARG A 205 -13.67 23.05 26.17
N ASN A 206 -13.68 24.37 26.29
CA ASN A 206 -14.23 25.24 25.25
C ASN A 206 -13.12 25.64 24.26
N LEU A 207 -13.18 25.06 23.06
CA LEU A 207 -12.24 25.34 21.96
C LEU A 207 -12.02 26.85 21.72
N LYS A 208 -13.06 27.66 21.91
CA LYS A 208 -13.00 29.13 21.78
C LYS A 208 -11.90 29.78 22.63
N TYR A 209 -11.62 29.27 23.83
CA TYR A 209 -10.56 29.80 24.70
C TYR A 209 -9.16 29.28 24.32
N LEU A 210 -9.09 28.19 23.56
CA LEU A 210 -7.84 27.64 23.01
C LEU A 210 -7.38 28.36 21.75
N VAL A 211 -8.30 28.97 20.99
CA VAL A 211 -7.99 29.66 19.72
C VAL A 211 -6.91 30.75 19.88
N PRO A 212 -6.96 31.67 20.87
CA PRO A 212 -5.90 32.67 21.07
C PRO A 212 -4.53 32.05 21.37
N LEU A 213 -4.50 30.99 22.20
CA LEU A 213 -3.27 30.25 22.51
C LEU A 213 -2.66 29.61 21.26
N ALA A 214 -3.51 29.04 20.40
CA ALA A 214 -3.07 28.50 19.12
C ALA A 214 -2.50 29.58 18.19
N VAL A 215 -3.06 30.79 18.17
CA VAL A 215 -2.50 31.91 17.39
C VAL A 215 -1.11 32.29 17.90
N ILE A 216 -0.94 32.45 19.23
CA ILE A 216 0.35 32.76 19.85
C ILE A 216 1.38 31.67 19.55
N SER A 217 0.98 30.40 19.70
CA SER A 217 1.84 29.25 19.37
C SER A 217 2.37 29.32 17.94
N ASN A 218 1.49 29.59 16.97
CA ASN A 218 1.89 29.64 15.57
C ASN A 218 2.84 30.81 15.28
N LEU A 219 2.66 31.96 15.94
CA LEU A 219 3.59 33.08 15.84
C LEU A 219 4.99 32.67 16.35
N PHE A 220 5.07 32.00 17.50
CA PHE A 220 6.33 31.52 18.06
C PHE A 220 7.00 30.46 17.18
N VAL A 221 6.23 29.56 16.55
CA VAL A 221 6.78 28.62 15.56
C VAL A 221 7.37 29.36 14.37
N ILE A 222 6.66 30.34 13.79
CA ILE A 222 7.15 31.11 12.64
C ILE A 222 8.44 31.85 12.99
N VAL A 223 8.48 32.53 14.14
CA VAL A 223 9.69 33.24 14.61
C VAL A 223 10.83 32.27 14.86
N GLY A 224 10.57 31.14 15.54
CA GLY A 224 11.56 30.10 15.80
C GLY A 224 12.13 29.47 14.53
N ILE A 225 11.28 29.17 13.54
CA ILE A 225 11.71 28.70 12.22
C ILE A 225 12.58 29.76 11.53
N GLY A 226 12.20 31.04 11.60
CA GLY A 226 12.98 32.14 11.05
C GLY A 226 14.42 32.17 11.60
N ILE A 227 14.56 32.03 12.93
CA ILE A 227 15.87 31.96 13.59
C ILE A 227 16.67 30.72 13.13
N ILE A 228 16.03 29.55 13.04
CA ILE A 228 16.71 28.33 12.58
C ILE A 228 17.21 28.51 11.14
N VAL A 229 16.38 29.07 10.26
CA VAL A 229 16.75 29.31 8.85
C VAL A 229 17.96 30.24 8.76
N THR A 230 18.10 31.25 9.63
CA THR A 230 19.31 32.08 9.62
C THR A 230 20.57 31.28 9.95
N TYR A 231 20.51 30.35 10.91
CA TYR A 231 21.65 29.47 11.22
C TYR A 231 21.95 28.46 10.11
N LEU A 232 20.92 27.98 9.39
CA LEU A 232 21.09 27.04 8.29
C LEU A 232 21.75 27.65 7.04
N LEU A 233 21.63 28.96 6.84
CA LEU A 233 22.17 29.65 5.67
C LEU A 233 23.61 30.19 5.86
N VAL A 234 24.12 30.17 7.09
CA VAL A 234 25.47 30.67 7.42
C VAL A 234 26.47 29.50 7.38
N ASP A 235 27.68 29.74 6.86
CA ASP A 235 28.82 28.80 6.80
C ASP A 235 28.45 27.39 6.27
N LEU A 236 27.87 27.32 5.07
CA LEU A 236 27.54 26.05 4.41
C LEU A 236 28.82 25.35 3.91
N PRO A 237 29.04 24.07 4.27
CA PRO A 237 30.18 23.29 3.80
C PRO A 237 30.01 22.86 2.34
N ASP A 238 31.09 22.41 1.69
CA ASP A 238 31.02 21.90 0.31
C ASP A 238 30.11 20.66 0.22
N LEU A 239 29.33 20.57 -0.86
CA LEU A 239 28.32 19.52 -1.03
C LEU A 239 28.94 18.14 -1.30
N GLU A 240 30.18 18.09 -1.78
CA GLU A 240 30.90 16.84 -2.09
C GLU A 240 31.19 16.00 -0.84
N ASP A 241 31.34 16.63 0.32
CA ASP A 241 31.52 15.96 1.60
C ASP A 241 30.25 15.27 2.11
N ARG A 242 29.11 15.48 1.44
CA ARG A 242 27.81 14.93 1.84
C ARG A 242 27.42 13.75 0.98
N ARG A 243 27.13 12.62 1.63
CA ARG A 243 26.70 11.39 0.94
C ARG A 243 25.41 11.63 0.16
N SER A 244 25.46 11.36 -1.15
CA SER A 244 24.33 11.48 -2.08
C SER A 244 23.25 10.44 -1.80
N VAL A 245 23.67 9.20 -1.52
CA VAL A 245 22.80 8.07 -1.19
C VAL A 245 23.40 7.31 -0.01
N ARG A 246 22.54 6.93 0.94
CA ARG A 246 22.88 6.03 2.05
C ARG A 246 22.15 4.70 1.93
N ASP A 247 22.41 3.80 2.88
CA ASP A 247 21.80 2.48 2.95
C ASP A 247 20.27 2.55 2.88
N LEU A 248 19.71 1.75 1.96
CA LEU A 248 18.28 1.64 1.72
C LEU A 248 17.51 1.05 2.92
N SER A 249 18.21 0.52 3.92
CA SER A 249 17.61 -0.04 5.15
C SER A 249 16.90 1.01 6.00
N GLN A 250 17.30 2.29 5.93
CA GLN A 250 16.69 3.38 6.69
C GLN A 250 15.57 4.11 5.94
N LEU A 251 15.22 3.67 4.73
CA LEU A 251 14.09 4.22 3.96
C LEU A 251 12.77 4.23 4.72
N PRO A 252 12.39 3.21 5.52
CA PRO A 252 11.14 3.25 6.29
C PRO A 252 11.09 4.39 7.31
N VAL A 253 12.23 4.72 7.94
CA VAL A 253 12.33 5.82 8.91
C VAL A 253 12.17 7.16 8.19
N PHE A 254 12.80 7.31 7.02
CA PHE A 254 12.63 8.49 6.17
C PHE A 254 11.18 8.65 5.72
N PHE A 255 10.56 7.58 5.21
CA PHE A 255 9.17 7.58 4.80
C PHE A 255 8.24 8.01 5.94
N GLY A 256 8.38 7.41 7.12
CA GLY A 256 7.60 7.78 8.31
C GLY A 256 7.81 9.24 8.72
N THR A 257 9.05 9.74 8.64
CA THR A 257 9.37 11.15 8.95
C THR A 257 8.68 12.11 7.98
N ILE A 258 8.81 11.90 6.68
CA ILE A 258 8.16 12.75 5.66
C ILE A 258 6.63 12.70 5.80
N MET A 259 6.07 11.51 5.99
CA MET A 259 4.63 11.34 6.22
C MET A 259 4.16 12.15 7.42
N PHE A 260 4.86 12.05 8.56
CA PHE A 260 4.51 12.81 9.75
C PHE A 260 4.61 14.31 9.55
N SER A 261 5.66 14.79 8.88
CA SER A 261 5.87 16.22 8.68
C SER A 261 4.80 16.83 7.76
N VAL A 262 4.48 16.18 6.64
CA VAL A 262 3.65 16.76 5.56
C VAL A 262 2.15 16.53 5.75
N GLN A 263 1.75 15.45 6.43
CA GLN A 263 0.35 15.01 6.47
C GLN A 263 -0.50 15.80 7.50
N SER A 264 -1.46 16.58 7.02
CA SER A 264 -2.44 17.32 7.85
C SER A 264 -3.91 16.95 7.53
N LEU A 265 -4.20 15.65 7.46
CA LEU A 265 -5.48 15.12 6.98
C LEU A 265 -6.71 15.64 7.75
N GLY A 266 -6.65 15.62 9.09
CA GLY A 266 -7.79 16.03 9.94
C GLY A 266 -8.18 17.49 9.74
N VAL A 267 -7.19 18.36 9.56
CA VAL A 267 -7.41 19.80 9.35
C VAL A 267 -7.93 20.07 7.94
N ALA A 268 -7.40 19.40 6.92
CA ALA A 268 -7.87 19.57 5.55
C ALA A 268 -9.37 19.25 5.40
N LEU A 269 -9.85 18.18 6.06
CA LEU A 269 -11.27 17.80 6.09
C LEU A 269 -12.15 18.84 6.79
N GLN A 270 -11.70 19.35 7.94
CA GLN A 270 -12.44 20.37 8.69
C GLN A 270 -12.48 21.72 7.95
N LEU A 271 -11.35 22.13 7.35
CA LEU A 271 -11.27 23.38 6.58
C LEU A 271 -12.23 23.37 5.39
N GLN A 272 -12.24 22.31 4.58
CA GLN A 272 -13.13 22.22 3.42
C GLN A 272 -14.60 22.41 3.82
N THR A 273 -15.01 21.85 4.96
CA THR A 273 -16.41 21.94 5.39
C THR A 273 -16.80 23.33 5.88
N ASN A 274 -15.85 24.08 6.45
CA ASN A 274 -16.08 25.40 7.03
C ASN A 274 -15.92 26.55 6.03
N MET A 275 -15.60 26.26 4.77
CA MET A 275 -15.43 27.26 3.71
C MET A 275 -16.75 27.74 3.12
N ARG A 276 -16.78 29.02 2.70
CA ARG A 276 -17.90 29.60 1.93
C ARG A 276 -18.10 28.89 0.59
N GLN A 277 -17.01 28.58 -0.11
CA GLN A 277 -17.01 27.93 -1.43
C GLN A 277 -16.13 26.67 -1.38
N PRO A 278 -16.65 25.52 -0.91
CA PRO A 278 -15.87 24.29 -0.79
C PRO A 278 -15.39 23.73 -2.13
N GLU A 279 -15.99 24.16 -3.25
CA GLU A 279 -15.57 23.78 -4.60
C GLU A 279 -14.19 24.34 -4.96
N ASN A 280 -13.84 25.54 -4.48
CA ASN A 280 -12.54 26.19 -4.72
C ASN A 280 -11.39 25.53 -3.92
N PHE A 281 -11.72 24.71 -2.92
CA PHE A 281 -10.73 23.95 -2.16
C PHE A 281 -10.03 22.91 -3.04
N MET A 282 -10.79 22.31 -3.97
CA MET A 282 -10.37 21.23 -4.87
C MET A 282 -10.06 21.77 -6.28
N GLY A 283 -9.29 21.02 -7.07
CA GLY A 283 -8.91 21.39 -8.44
C GLY A 283 -7.40 21.51 -8.63
N THR A 284 -6.94 21.59 -9.89
CA THR A 284 -5.51 21.63 -10.24
C THR A 284 -4.79 22.84 -9.65
N CYS A 285 -5.44 24.00 -9.59
CA CYS A 285 -4.98 25.21 -8.90
C CYS A 285 -5.83 25.54 -7.65
N GLY A 286 -6.47 24.53 -7.05
CA GLY A 286 -7.27 24.69 -5.84
C GLY A 286 -6.41 25.12 -4.63
N ILE A 287 -7.07 25.60 -3.59
CA ILE A 287 -6.41 26.10 -2.36
C ILE A 287 -5.52 25.03 -1.72
N LEU A 288 -5.97 23.76 -1.73
CA LEU A 288 -5.18 22.63 -1.23
C LEU A 288 -3.84 22.50 -1.96
N ASN A 289 -3.86 22.53 -3.30
CA ASN A 289 -2.64 22.39 -4.11
C ASN A 289 -1.69 23.57 -3.92
N ARG A 290 -2.21 24.80 -3.90
CA ARG A 290 -1.39 26.00 -3.71
C ARG A 290 -0.71 26.00 -2.34
N ALA A 291 -1.45 25.68 -1.28
CA ALA A 291 -0.91 25.61 0.07
C ALA A 291 0.12 24.48 0.21
N MET A 292 -0.23 23.28 -0.23
CA MET A 292 0.66 22.11 -0.12
C MET A 292 1.90 22.25 -0.99
N PHE A 293 1.82 22.89 -2.16
CA PHE A 293 3.02 23.17 -2.97
C PHE A 293 4.03 24.04 -2.22
N ILE A 294 3.56 25.11 -1.56
CA ILE A 294 4.42 25.99 -0.75
C ILE A 294 5.02 25.23 0.43
N VAL A 295 4.21 24.43 1.13
CA VAL A 295 4.67 23.63 2.27
C VAL A 295 5.69 22.59 1.83
N ILE A 296 5.44 21.85 0.75
CA ILE A 296 6.35 20.82 0.24
C ILE A 296 7.67 21.46 -0.20
N ALA A 297 7.63 22.57 -0.93
CA ALA A 297 8.83 23.29 -1.33
C ALA A 297 9.63 23.76 -0.11
N PHE A 298 8.95 24.35 0.88
CA PHE A 298 9.58 24.82 2.11
C PHE A 298 10.20 23.68 2.94
N TYR A 299 9.49 22.57 3.10
CA TYR A 299 9.95 21.40 3.86
C TYR A 299 11.10 20.67 3.17
N THR A 300 11.03 20.54 1.85
CA THR A 300 12.11 19.94 1.05
C THR A 300 13.37 20.80 1.19
N ALA A 301 13.24 22.13 1.09
CA ALA A 301 14.36 23.05 1.27
C ALA A 301 14.90 23.00 2.72
N PHE A 302 14.04 23.04 3.73
CA PHE A 302 14.44 23.01 5.13
C PHE A 302 15.15 21.69 5.51
N GLY A 303 14.60 20.55 5.09
CA GLY A 303 15.20 19.24 5.32
C GLY A 303 16.57 19.09 4.62
N PHE A 304 16.67 19.56 3.37
CA PHE A 304 17.92 19.56 2.64
C PHE A 304 18.97 20.49 3.28
N LEU A 305 18.63 21.74 3.58
CA LEU A 305 19.55 22.70 4.21
C LEU A 305 20.04 22.20 5.58
N GLY A 306 19.15 21.62 6.39
CA GLY A 306 19.53 21.04 7.67
C GLY A 306 20.54 19.90 7.54
N TYR A 307 20.33 18.97 6.60
CA TYR A 307 21.28 17.89 6.35
C TYR A 307 22.57 18.38 5.67
N TRP A 308 22.49 19.39 4.80
CA TRP A 308 23.67 19.98 4.19
C TRP A 308 24.59 20.62 5.24
N LYS A 309 24.01 21.40 6.15
CA LYS A 309 24.76 22.05 7.24
C LYS A 309 25.39 21.04 8.20
N TYR A 310 24.62 20.10 8.73
CA TYR A 310 25.09 19.22 9.83
C TYR A 310 25.58 17.85 9.39
N GLY A 311 25.24 17.39 8.18
CA GLY A 311 25.70 16.11 7.64
C GLY A 311 25.48 14.93 8.58
N ASP A 312 26.58 14.25 8.92
CA ASP A 312 26.56 13.05 9.76
C ASP A 312 26.25 13.34 11.24
N ASP A 313 26.40 14.60 11.69
CA ASP A 313 26.12 15.03 13.06
C ASP A 313 24.65 15.43 13.27
N THR A 314 23.79 15.25 12.26
CA THR A 314 22.37 15.60 12.33
C THR A 314 21.66 14.82 13.44
N ALA A 315 21.23 15.52 14.49
CA ALA A 315 20.51 14.96 15.63
C ALA A 315 19.05 14.61 15.26
N THR A 316 18.31 14.03 16.22
CA THR A 316 16.90 13.63 16.03
C THR A 316 15.97 14.77 15.65
N TYR A 317 16.29 15.99 16.06
CA TYR A 317 15.62 17.22 15.68
C TYR A 317 16.62 18.38 15.65
N ILE A 318 16.39 19.35 14.77
CA ILE A 318 17.39 20.36 14.40
C ILE A 318 17.79 21.32 15.54
N LEU A 319 16.91 21.59 16.52
CA LEU A 319 17.25 22.50 17.63
C LEU A 319 18.47 22.02 18.41
N LYS A 320 18.63 20.70 18.57
CA LYS A 320 19.75 20.12 19.31
C LYS A 320 21.11 20.31 18.58
N ASN A 321 21.08 20.63 17.30
CA ASN A 321 22.27 20.93 16.51
C ASN A 321 22.67 22.40 16.53
N LEU A 322 21.82 23.29 17.05
CA LEU A 322 22.11 24.71 17.10
C LEU A 322 23.23 24.98 18.12
N PRO A 323 24.07 26.01 17.89
CA PRO A 323 25.11 26.39 18.83
C PRO A 323 24.52 26.87 20.17
N ASP A 324 25.33 26.79 21.23
CA ASP A 324 24.94 27.19 22.58
C ASP A 324 24.99 28.73 22.76
N GLU A 325 24.14 29.43 22.00
CA GLU A 325 24.05 30.88 21.99
C GLU A 325 22.69 31.37 22.50
N THR A 326 22.62 32.60 23.01
CA THR A 326 21.37 33.20 23.50
C THR A 326 20.24 33.17 22.47
N LEU A 327 20.56 33.41 21.19
CA LEU A 327 19.55 33.41 20.12
C LEU A 327 18.99 32.01 19.84
N SER A 328 19.85 30.98 19.87
CA SER A 328 19.46 29.57 19.80
C SER A 328 18.60 29.15 21.00
N LYS A 329 19.00 29.53 22.22
CA LYS A 329 18.20 29.30 23.45
C LYS A 329 16.83 29.97 23.39
N CYS A 330 16.77 31.19 22.85
CA CYS A 330 15.50 31.88 22.59
C CYS A 330 14.62 31.11 21.61
N ALA A 331 15.17 30.61 20.49
CA ALA A 331 14.41 29.78 19.55
C ALA A 331 13.87 28.51 20.23
N THR A 332 14.70 27.83 21.02
CA THR A 332 14.32 26.65 21.80
C THR A 332 13.19 26.94 22.78
N ALA A 333 13.28 28.03 23.54
CA ALA A 333 12.23 28.47 24.46
C ALA A 333 10.92 28.80 23.72
N LEU A 334 10.99 29.48 22.57
CA LEU A 334 9.81 29.79 21.75
C LEU A 334 9.10 28.51 21.28
N PHE A 335 9.85 27.50 20.82
CA PHE A 335 9.25 26.21 20.43
C PHE A 335 8.64 25.46 21.62
N VAL A 336 9.29 25.46 22.79
CA VAL A 336 8.75 24.82 24.00
C VAL A 336 7.40 25.44 24.37
N VAL A 337 7.32 26.78 24.42
CA VAL A 337 6.07 27.48 24.76
C VAL A 337 5.01 27.28 23.68
N ALA A 338 5.40 27.32 22.39
CA ALA A 338 4.48 27.07 21.29
C ALA A 338 3.83 25.68 21.38
N ILE A 339 4.65 24.65 21.54
CA ILE A 339 4.19 23.26 21.56
C ILE A 339 3.33 23.00 22.80
N PHE A 340 3.70 23.58 23.93
CA PHE A 340 2.88 23.55 25.15
C PHE A 340 1.48 24.12 24.91
N CYS A 341 1.38 25.27 24.23
CA CYS A 341 0.09 25.88 23.86
C CYS A 341 -0.69 25.05 22.82
N SER A 342 0.00 24.32 21.94
CA SER A 342 -0.63 23.47 20.91
C SER A 342 -1.06 22.09 21.42
N TYR A 343 -0.48 21.60 22.52
CA TYR A 343 -0.78 20.29 23.10
C TYR A 343 -2.26 20.11 23.42
N ALA A 344 -2.89 21.08 24.09
CA ALA A 344 -4.30 20.99 24.44
C ALA A 344 -5.23 20.92 23.21
N LEU A 345 -4.81 21.47 22.07
CA LEU A 345 -5.60 21.46 20.84
C LEU A 345 -5.67 20.07 20.22
N GLN A 346 -4.57 19.33 20.21
CA GLN A 346 -4.52 17.96 19.68
C GLN A 346 -5.35 17.00 20.53
N GLY A 347 -5.22 17.14 21.84
CA GLY A 347 -6.05 16.46 22.83
C GLY A 347 -7.54 16.64 22.69
N TYR A 348 -7.96 17.87 22.36
CA TYR A 348 -9.38 18.19 22.17
C TYR A 348 -10.01 17.34 21.07
N VAL A 349 -9.31 17.12 19.95
CA VAL A 349 -9.80 16.31 18.82
C VAL A 349 -10.05 14.87 19.25
N ILE A 350 -9.16 14.28 20.05
CA ILE A 350 -9.30 12.90 20.55
C ILE A 350 -10.56 12.78 21.42
N ILE A 351 -10.74 13.71 22.36
CA ILE A 351 -11.92 13.73 23.23
C ILE A 351 -13.19 13.94 22.41
N GLU A 352 -13.16 14.84 21.43
CA GLU A 352 -14.30 15.10 20.54
C GLU A 352 -14.71 13.82 19.79
N ILE A 353 -13.76 13.10 19.20
CA ILE A 353 -14.02 11.84 18.49
C ILE A 353 -14.64 10.81 19.45
N ILE A 354 -14.06 10.60 20.63
CA ILE A 354 -14.54 9.57 21.56
C ILE A 354 -15.90 9.95 22.16
N TRP A 355 -16.05 11.21 22.57
CA TRP A 355 -17.27 11.73 23.18
C TRP A 355 -18.46 11.74 22.21
N HIS A 356 -18.25 12.29 21.00
CA HIS A 356 -19.31 12.39 20.00
C HIS A 356 -19.63 11.07 19.29
N SER A 357 -18.65 10.20 19.08
CA SER A 357 -18.87 8.95 18.32
C SER A 357 -19.34 7.80 19.21
N TYR A 358 -18.95 7.77 20.50
CA TYR A 358 -19.18 6.60 21.36
C TYR A 358 -19.98 6.87 22.65
N MET A 359 -19.94 8.09 23.22
CA MET A 359 -20.57 8.38 24.53
C MET A 359 -21.90 9.15 24.48
N THR A 360 -22.20 9.90 23.40
CA THR A 360 -23.37 10.82 23.32
C THR A 360 -24.72 10.28 22.79
N PRO A 361 -25.06 8.97 22.79
CA PRO A 361 -26.47 8.57 22.63
C PRO A 361 -27.30 8.67 23.93
N ARG A 362 -26.77 9.20 25.05
CA ARG A 362 -27.47 9.24 26.35
C ARG A 362 -27.67 10.68 26.86
N PRO A 363 -28.82 11.00 27.50
CA PRO A 363 -29.10 12.33 28.02
C PRO A 363 -28.04 12.78 29.04
N MET A 364 -27.67 14.06 28.98
CA MET A 364 -26.60 14.67 29.78
C MET A 364 -27.03 14.84 31.24
N ASP A 365 -26.55 13.96 32.11
CA ASP A 365 -26.61 14.13 33.57
C ASP A 365 -25.33 14.81 34.09
N SER A 366 -25.35 15.36 35.31
CA SER A 366 -24.16 15.94 35.95
C SER A 366 -23.00 14.95 36.14
N ALA A 367 -23.29 13.64 36.18
CA ALA A 367 -22.28 12.57 36.24
C ALA A 367 -21.44 12.49 34.94
N THR A 368 -22.01 12.83 33.79
CA THR A 368 -21.31 12.81 32.49
C THR A 368 -20.17 13.83 32.42
N LEU A 369 -20.29 14.97 33.11
CA LEU A 369 -19.24 16.01 33.16
C LEU A 369 -17.97 15.52 33.86
N TRP A 370 -18.10 14.82 34.99
CA TRP A 370 -16.96 14.26 35.73
C TRP A 370 -16.25 13.15 34.93
N VAL A 371 -17.00 12.37 34.15
CA VAL A 371 -16.42 11.36 33.25
C VAL A 371 -15.59 12.01 32.14
N GLU A 372 -16.04 13.12 31.56
CA GLU A 372 -15.27 13.87 30.56
C GLU A 372 -13.94 14.39 31.14
N TYR A 373 -13.97 14.98 32.34
CA TYR A 373 -12.76 15.45 33.03
C TYR A 373 -11.81 14.32 33.39
N LEU A 374 -12.33 13.21 33.94
CA LEU A 374 -11.52 12.04 34.27
C LEU A 374 -10.85 11.45 33.03
N MET A 375 -11.57 11.40 31.91
CA MET A 375 -11.05 10.92 30.64
C MET A 375 -9.91 11.80 30.11
N ARG A 376 -10.08 13.13 30.14
CA ARG A 376 -9.04 14.10 29.78
C ARG A 376 -7.78 13.90 30.63
N MET A 377 -7.95 13.79 31.94
CA MET A 377 -6.85 13.54 32.89
C MET A 377 -6.13 12.22 32.59
N ALA A 378 -6.90 11.15 32.36
CA ALA A 378 -6.35 9.84 32.06
C ALA A 378 -5.51 9.85 30.78
N MET A 379 -5.93 10.59 29.74
CA MET A 379 -5.15 10.69 28.50
C MET A 379 -3.83 11.43 28.68
N VAL A 380 -3.83 12.55 29.43
CA VAL A 380 -2.59 13.28 29.72
C VAL A 380 -1.62 12.39 30.49
N VAL A 381 -2.09 11.73 31.55
CA VAL A 381 -1.27 10.81 32.35
C VAL A 381 -0.73 9.67 31.49
N ALA A 382 -1.56 9.05 30.65
CA ALA A 382 -1.13 8.00 29.74
C ALA A 382 -0.05 8.49 28.77
N SER A 383 -0.20 9.70 28.20
CA SER A 383 0.78 10.26 27.28
C SER A 383 2.14 10.52 27.95
N VAL A 384 2.12 11.01 29.19
CA VAL A 384 3.34 11.25 29.98
C VAL A 384 4.01 9.94 30.36
N LEU A 385 3.26 8.92 30.78
CA LEU A 385 3.82 7.60 31.09
C LEU A 385 4.50 6.97 29.87
N CYS A 386 3.89 7.08 28.68
CA CYS A 386 4.51 6.65 27.43
C CYS A 386 5.80 7.42 27.13
N ALA A 387 5.81 8.75 27.34
CA ALA A 387 6.99 9.60 27.14
C ALA A 387 8.13 9.27 28.10
N ILE A 388 7.83 8.92 29.36
CA ILE A 388 8.82 8.48 30.36
C ILE A 388 9.41 7.12 29.98
N ALA A 389 8.58 6.20 29.48
CA ALA A 389 9.02 4.86 29.08
C ALA A 389 9.97 4.90 27.88
N TYR A 390 9.64 5.69 26.85
CA TYR A 390 10.40 5.78 25.60
C TYR A 390 10.68 7.22 25.18
N PRO A 391 11.71 7.88 25.76
CA PRO A 391 12.02 9.28 25.48
C PRO A 391 12.84 9.45 24.17
N ASP A 392 12.47 8.78 23.08
CA ASP A 392 13.09 8.96 21.76
C ASP A 392 12.14 9.67 20.79
N PHE A 393 12.48 10.92 20.45
CA PHE A 393 11.65 11.78 19.60
C PHE A 393 11.57 11.27 18.16
N GLY A 394 12.69 10.82 17.58
CA GLY A 394 12.73 10.41 16.18
C GLY A 394 12.00 9.08 15.96
N LEU A 395 12.18 8.13 16.88
CA LEU A 395 11.52 6.84 16.81
C LEU A 395 10.00 6.96 16.95
N LEU A 396 9.51 7.72 17.94
CA LEU A 396 8.07 7.95 18.12
C LEU A 396 7.45 8.64 16.91
N LEU A 397 8.11 9.66 16.37
CA LEU A 397 7.63 10.41 15.20
C LEU A 397 7.53 9.52 13.95
N SER A 398 8.58 8.74 13.68
CA SER A 398 8.59 7.80 12.54
C SER A 398 7.60 6.65 12.72
N LEU A 399 7.36 6.17 13.94
CA LEU A 399 6.34 5.15 14.23
C LEU A 399 4.93 5.68 13.97
N VAL A 400 4.59 6.85 14.54
CA VAL A 400 3.26 7.46 14.34
C VAL A 400 3.04 7.80 12.87
N GLY A 401 4.07 8.31 12.19
CA GLY A 401 4.04 8.61 10.76
C GLY A 401 3.87 7.38 9.87
N SER A 402 4.70 6.36 10.06
CA SER A 402 4.65 5.15 9.22
C SER A 402 3.42 4.28 9.51
N PHE A 403 2.97 4.20 10.77
CA PHE A 403 1.92 3.27 11.19
C PHE A 403 0.51 3.85 11.35
N CYS A 404 0.34 5.15 11.57
CA CYS A 404 -1.02 5.72 11.64
C CYS A 404 -1.35 6.49 10.36
N LEU A 405 -0.41 7.33 9.93
CA LEU A 405 -0.65 8.20 8.79
C LEU A 405 -0.62 7.45 7.46
N SER A 406 0.11 6.35 7.30
CA SER A 406 0.05 5.57 6.04
C SER A 406 -1.33 4.91 5.85
N GLN A 407 -1.98 4.51 6.93
CA GLN A 407 -3.31 3.93 6.96
C GLN A 407 -4.34 5.00 6.64
N LEU A 408 -4.35 6.09 7.42
CA LEU A 408 -5.28 7.20 7.26
C LEU A 408 -5.08 7.98 5.96
N GLY A 409 -3.83 8.10 5.51
CA GLY A 409 -3.42 8.97 4.42
C GLY A 409 -3.28 8.30 3.05
N LEU A 410 -3.02 6.99 2.99
CA LEU A 410 -2.80 6.27 1.73
C LEU A 410 -3.74 5.06 1.58
N ILE A 411 -3.77 4.16 2.57
CA ILE A 411 -4.49 2.88 2.46
C ILE A 411 -6.02 3.08 2.47
N TYR A 412 -6.55 3.78 3.47
CA TYR A 412 -8.00 4.01 3.61
C TYR A 412 -8.59 4.84 2.47
N PRO A 413 -7.95 5.92 1.97
CA PRO A 413 -8.39 6.57 0.74
C PRO A 413 -8.47 5.61 -0.44
N GLY A 414 -7.48 4.71 -0.59
CA GLY A 414 -7.49 3.68 -1.62
C GLY A 414 -8.67 2.73 -1.51
N ILE A 415 -8.97 2.24 -0.30
CA ILE A 415 -10.11 1.34 -0.05
C ILE A 415 -11.44 2.03 -0.37
N ILE A 416 -11.62 3.28 0.10
CA ILE A 416 -12.82 4.08 -0.17
C ILE A 416 -13.02 4.27 -1.67
N ASN A 417 -11.96 4.67 -2.37
CA ASN A 417 -11.97 4.90 -3.82
C ASN A 417 -12.33 3.64 -4.60
N ILE A 418 -11.76 2.49 -4.24
CA ILE A 418 -12.07 1.20 -4.87
C ILE A 418 -13.56 0.88 -4.69
N CYS A 419 -14.09 1.00 -3.48
CA CYS A 419 -15.49 0.69 -3.20
C CYS A 419 -16.44 1.64 -3.96
N ILE A 420 -16.15 2.94 -3.99
CA ILE A 420 -16.99 3.93 -4.69
C ILE A 420 -16.92 3.75 -6.21
N ASN A 421 -15.73 3.47 -6.76
CA ASN A 421 -15.57 3.27 -8.20
C ASN A 421 -16.25 2.00 -8.70
N GLN A 422 -16.32 0.94 -7.90
CA GLN A 422 -17.13 -0.24 -8.26
C GLN A 422 -18.60 0.13 -8.51
N ILE A 423 -19.17 1.05 -7.72
CA ILE A 423 -20.54 1.52 -7.92
C ILE A 423 -20.66 2.28 -9.24
N LYS A 424 -19.73 3.19 -9.54
CA LYS A 424 -19.71 3.92 -10.82
C LYS A 424 -19.62 2.96 -12.00
N MET A 425 -18.83 1.88 -11.86
CA MET A 425 -18.71 0.86 -12.89
C MET A 425 -19.98 0.00 -13.01
N ALA A 426 -20.62 -0.37 -11.90
CA ALA A 426 -21.88 -1.12 -11.90
C ALA A 426 -23.02 -0.32 -12.56
N GLU A 427 -23.13 0.98 -12.25
CA GLU A 427 -24.12 1.87 -12.87
C GLU A 427 -23.87 1.98 -14.39
N LYS A 428 -22.61 2.20 -14.81
CA LYS A 428 -22.24 2.38 -16.22
C LYS A 428 -22.30 1.09 -17.05
N SER A 429 -22.02 -0.06 -16.45
CA SER A 429 -22.16 -1.37 -17.10
C SER A 429 -23.60 -1.80 -17.25
N SER A 430 -24.52 -1.35 -16.39
CA SER A 430 -25.97 -1.56 -16.59
C SER A 430 -26.51 -0.84 -17.83
N GLU A 431 -25.84 0.24 -18.27
CA GLU A 431 -26.19 0.98 -19.49
C GLU A 431 -25.56 0.39 -20.78
N GLN A 432 -24.47 -0.40 -20.68
CA GLN A 432 -23.75 -0.96 -21.82
C GLN A 432 -23.82 -2.49 -21.86
N MET A 433 -24.80 -3.00 -22.62
CA MET A 433 -25.17 -4.42 -22.75
C MET A 433 -24.23 -5.25 -23.64
N PHE A 434 -22.92 -4.98 -23.66
CA PHE A 434 -21.94 -5.75 -24.44
C PHE A 434 -21.25 -6.80 -23.57
N ASP A 435 -21.35 -8.07 -23.96
CA ASP A 435 -20.69 -9.19 -23.29
C ASP A 435 -19.39 -9.55 -24.04
N PRO A 436 -18.21 -9.12 -23.54
CA PRO A 436 -16.95 -9.37 -24.23
C PRO A 436 -16.66 -10.87 -24.37
N TYR A 437 -17.11 -11.71 -23.42
CA TYR A 437 -16.87 -13.15 -23.47
C TYR A 437 -17.60 -13.85 -24.62
N ALA A 438 -18.79 -13.36 -25.00
CA ALA A 438 -19.56 -13.91 -26.12
C ALA A 438 -18.97 -13.51 -27.49
N ALA A 439 -18.22 -12.41 -27.54
CA ALA A 439 -17.58 -11.90 -28.75
C ALA A 439 -16.16 -12.47 -28.98
N ARG A 440 -15.70 -13.44 -28.18
CA ARG A 440 -14.39 -14.09 -28.34
C ARG A 440 -14.46 -15.24 -29.33
N GLU A 441 -13.50 -15.28 -30.25
CA GLU A 441 -13.26 -16.43 -31.13
C GLU A 441 -12.00 -17.17 -30.67
N VAL A 442 -12.16 -18.39 -30.17
CA VAL A 442 -11.05 -19.21 -29.64
C VAL A 442 -10.91 -20.46 -30.49
N GLU A 443 -9.78 -20.59 -31.18
CA GLU A 443 -9.42 -21.81 -31.88
C GLU A 443 -9.05 -22.90 -30.86
N LYS A 444 -9.94 -23.90 -30.71
CA LYS A 444 -9.81 -25.03 -29.76
C LYS A 444 -9.78 -24.61 -28.29
N PRO A 445 -10.95 -24.40 -27.66
CA PRO A 445 -11.00 -23.92 -26.29
C PRO A 445 -10.58 -24.99 -25.27
N LEU A 446 -9.88 -24.58 -24.21
CA LEU A 446 -9.51 -25.43 -23.08
C LEU A 446 -10.71 -25.67 -22.14
N SER A 447 -10.86 -26.91 -21.67
CA SER A 447 -11.76 -27.22 -20.55
C SER A 447 -11.24 -26.62 -19.24
N ASN A 448 -12.13 -26.46 -18.25
CA ASN A 448 -11.74 -25.99 -16.90
C ASN A 448 -10.70 -26.92 -16.24
N CYS A 449 -10.77 -28.23 -16.52
CA CYS A 449 -9.80 -29.20 -16.02
C CYS A 449 -8.44 -29.04 -16.73
N ASP A 450 -8.46 -28.91 -18.06
CA ASP A 450 -7.24 -28.70 -18.87
C ASP A 450 -6.55 -27.39 -18.49
N ALA A 451 -7.34 -26.34 -18.22
CA ALA A 451 -6.85 -25.05 -17.75
C ALA A 451 -6.20 -25.17 -16.36
N LEU A 452 -6.83 -25.91 -15.43
CA LEU A 452 -6.25 -26.17 -14.11
C LEU A 452 -4.92 -26.94 -14.22
N LEU A 453 -4.88 -28.02 -15.00
CA LEU A 453 -3.66 -28.81 -15.20
C LEU A 453 -2.55 -27.99 -15.87
N SER A 454 -2.92 -27.12 -16.81
CA SER A 454 -1.98 -26.19 -17.44
C SER A 454 -1.43 -25.18 -16.43
N LEU A 455 -2.27 -24.59 -15.57
CA LEU A 455 -1.83 -23.71 -14.48
C LEU A 455 -0.87 -24.44 -13.53
N LEU A 456 -1.22 -25.65 -13.10
CA LEU A 456 -0.37 -26.43 -12.19
C LEU A 456 1.00 -26.71 -12.80
N LYS A 457 1.04 -27.07 -14.07
CA LYS A 457 2.29 -27.29 -14.81
C LYS A 457 3.15 -26.02 -14.90
N CYS A 458 2.53 -24.87 -15.16
CA CYS A 458 3.27 -23.61 -15.30
C CYS A 458 3.82 -23.10 -13.98
N VAL A 459 3.13 -23.37 -12.86
CA VAL A 459 3.53 -22.85 -11.55
C VAL A 459 4.38 -23.87 -10.76
N VAL A 460 4.15 -25.17 -10.91
CA VAL A 460 4.99 -26.20 -10.27
C VAL A 460 6.22 -26.48 -11.16
N GLY A 461 7.06 -25.45 -11.32
CA GLY A 461 8.30 -25.47 -12.10
C GLY A 461 9.56 -25.36 -11.26
N THR A 462 10.70 -25.01 -11.87
CA THR A 462 12.01 -24.89 -11.21
C THR A 462 12.06 -23.86 -10.09
N GLY A 463 11.17 -22.87 -10.09
CA GLY A 463 11.06 -21.89 -9.01
C GLY A 463 10.83 -22.54 -7.64
N CYS A 464 10.18 -23.72 -7.58
CA CYS A 464 10.00 -24.43 -6.32
C CYS A 464 11.32 -24.94 -5.71
N LEU A 465 12.34 -25.19 -6.52
CA LEU A 465 13.63 -25.74 -6.08
C LEU A 465 14.44 -24.76 -5.23
N ALA A 466 14.15 -23.47 -5.31
CA ALA A 466 14.78 -22.41 -4.52
C ALA A 466 13.99 -22.04 -3.25
N LEU A 467 12.78 -22.59 -3.05
CA LEU A 467 11.95 -22.29 -1.88
C LEU A 467 12.58 -22.64 -0.53
N PRO A 468 13.37 -23.73 -0.38
CA PRO A 468 14.09 -23.99 0.86
C PRO A 468 14.99 -22.82 1.28
N LEU A 469 15.64 -22.18 0.30
CA LEU A 469 16.49 -21.02 0.56
C LEU A 469 15.66 -19.79 0.97
N ALA A 470 14.47 -19.62 0.38
CA ALA A 470 13.55 -18.60 0.83
C ALA A 470 13.19 -18.81 2.31
N PHE A 471 12.82 -20.03 2.70
CA PHE A 471 12.48 -20.36 4.09
C PHE A 471 13.66 -20.16 5.05
N PHE A 472 14.91 -20.34 4.60
CA PHE A 472 16.09 -19.94 5.36
C PHE A 472 16.14 -18.43 5.66
N TYR A 473 15.75 -17.58 4.70
CA TYR A 473 15.75 -16.12 4.87
C TYR A 473 14.61 -15.57 5.74
N ALA A 474 13.46 -16.25 5.78
CA ALA A 474 12.29 -15.83 6.57
C ALA A 474 12.11 -16.59 7.90
N GLY A 475 12.76 -17.75 8.06
CA GLY A 475 12.45 -18.73 9.10
C GLY A 475 11.22 -19.57 8.72
N TYR A 476 10.99 -20.68 9.43
CA TYR A 476 9.93 -21.60 9.01
C TYR A 476 8.51 -21.08 9.28
N VAL A 477 8.28 -20.42 10.43
CA VAL A 477 6.96 -19.82 10.74
C VAL A 477 6.73 -18.61 9.86
N GLY A 478 7.75 -17.74 9.76
CA GLY A 478 7.74 -16.59 8.87
C GLY A 478 7.47 -16.98 7.42
N GLY A 479 8.16 -18.00 6.92
CA GLY A 479 8.01 -18.55 5.58
C GLY A 479 6.59 -19.04 5.30
N ILE A 480 5.97 -19.82 6.19
CA ILE A 480 4.59 -20.31 6.01
C ILE A 480 3.61 -19.13 5.91
N ILE A 481 3.65 -18.20 6.87
CA ILE A 481 2.74 -17.06 6.93
C ILE A 481 2.92 -16.16 5.70
N LEU A 482 4.18 -15.82 5.39
CA LEU A 482 4.50 -14.94 4.27
C LEU A 482 4.17 -15.59 2.92
N THR A 483 4.35 -16.90 2.76
CA THR A 483 3.93 -17.60 1.53
C THR A 483 2.44 -17.48 1.31
N ILE A 484 1.61 -17.71 2.34
CA ILE A 484 0.15 -17.56 2.23
C ILE A 484 -0.22 -16.12 1.86
N VAL A 485 0.35 -15.14 2.55
CA VAL A 485 0.03 -13.71 2.33
C VAL A 485 0.44 -13.26 0.94
N VAL A 486 1.68 -13.55 0.51
CA VAL A 486 2.20 -13.11 -0.79
C VAL A 486 1.44 -13.79 -1.93
N THR A 487 1.19 -15.10 -1.83
CA THR A 487 0.42 -15.81 -2.86
C THR A 487 -1.01 -15.28 -2.94
N ALA A 488 -1.67 -14.99 -1.81
CA ALA A 488 -3.00 -14.37 -1.80
C ALA A 488 -3.01 -12.99 -2.46
N LEU A 489 -2.01 -12.14 -2.17
CA LEU A 489 -1.86 -10.81 -2.78
C LEU A 489 -1.62 -10.91 -4.29
N LEU A 490 -0.78 -11.85 -4.74
CA LEU A 490 -0.48 -12.05 -6.16
C LEU A 490 -1.72 -12.49 -6.92
N ILE A 491 -2.48 -13.46 -6.40
CA ILE A 491 -3.73 -13.92 -7.01
C ILE A 491 -4.74 -12.78 -7.09
N TYR A 492 -4.90 -12.02 -6.00
CA TYR A 492 -5.82 -10.89 -5.97
C TYR A 492 -5.43 -9.82 -7.01
N GLY A 493 -4.14 -9.51 -7.12
CA GLY A 493 -3.61 -8.61 -8.16
C GLY A 493 -3.93 -9.10 -9.57
N LEU A 494 -3.77 -10.39 -9.83
CA LEU A 494 -4.10 -10.99 -11.13
C LEU A 494 -5.60 -10.96 -11.43
N GLN A 495 -6.46 -11.26 -10.45
CA GLN A 495 -7.91 -11.16 -10.61
C GLN A 495 -8.36 -9.73 -10.91
N LEU A 496 -7.78 -8.75 -10.20
CA LEU A 496 -8.05 -7.34 -10.43
C LEU A 496 -7.61 -6.95 -11.85
N LEU A 497 -6.43 -7.40 -12.28
CA LEU A 497 -5.92 -7.16 -13.62
C LEU A 497 -6.87 -7.71 -14.70
N ILE A 498 -7.29 -8.98 -14.59
CA ILE A 498 -8.23 -9.60 -15.54
C ILE A 498 -9.56 -8.85 -15.55
N THR A 499 -10.05 -8.43 -14.39
CA THR A 499 -11.29 -7.65 -14.28
C THR A 499 -11.16 -6.31 -15.02
N CYS A 500 -10.03 -5.63 -14.89
CA CYS A 500 -9.73 -4.39 -15.62
C CYS A 500 -9.62 -4.63 -17.14
N MET A 501 -9.03 -5.75 -17.57
CA MET A 501 -8.95 -6.12 -18.99
C MET A 501 -10.35 -6.37 -19.56
N VAL A 502 -11.19 -7.12 -18.85
CA VAL A 502 -12.59 -7.42 -19.27
C VAL A 502 -13.42 -6.15 -19.34
N GLU A 503 -13.30 -5.25 -18.36
CA GLU A 503 -14.01 -3.96 -18.36
C GLU A 503 -13.54 -3.03 -19.49
N SER A 504 -12.24 -3.02 -19.78
CA SER A 504 -11.69 -2.26 -20.91
C SER A 504 -12.18 -2.82 -22.25
N SER A 505 -12.21 -4.15 -22.39
CA SER A 505 -12.77 -4.87 -23.53
C SER A 505 -14.25 -4.51 -23.74
N ARG A 506 -15.02 -4.46 -22.64
CA ARG A 506 -16.43 -4.08 -22.65
C ARG A 506 -16.65 -2.66 -23.18
N ARG A 507 -15.88 -1.70 -22.68
CA ARG A 507 -16.01 -0.28 -23.08
C ARG A 507 -15.56 -0.02 -24.51
N ASN A 508 -14.58 -0.78 -24.99
CA ASN A 508 -14.10 -0.68 -26.37
C ASN A 508 -14.92 -1.49 -27.36
N MET A 509 -15.87 -2.32 -26.89
CA MET A 509 -16.69 -3.21 -27.71
C MET A 509 -15.84 -4.24 -28.49
N VAL A 510 -14.79 -4.75 -27.85
CA VAL A 510 -13.89 -5.77 -28.40
C VAL A 510 -14.03 -7.06 -27.57
N GLY A 511 -13.91 -8.24 -28.17
CA GLY A 511 -14.05 -9.52 -27.47
C GLY A 511 -12.93 -9.83 -26.45
N TYR A 512 -11.71 -9.34 -26.72
CA TYR A 512 -10.56 -9.49 -25.83
C TYR A 512 -9.59 -8.31 -25.98
N MET A 513 -9.02 -7.85 -24.87
CA MET A 513 -7.91 -6.90 -24.86
C MET A 513 -6.74 -7.50 -24.09
N THR A 514 -5.53 -7.35 -24.64
CA THR A 514 -4.30 -7.79 -23.98
C THR A 514 -3.91 -6.86 -22.82
N PHE A 515 -2.98 -7.28 -21.97
CA PHE A 515 -2.50 -6.46 -20.85
C PHE A 515 -1.88 -5.11 -21.33
N PRO A 516 -1.01 -5.07 -22.35
CA PRO A 516 -0.47 -3.81 -22.90
C PRO A 516 -1.55 -2.88 -23.48
N GLU A 517 -2.53 -3.42 -24.21
CA GLU A 517 -3.64 -2.64 -24.78
C GLU A 517 -4.54 -2.08 -23.67
N THR A 518 -4.82 -2.89 -22.65
CA THR A 518 -5.58 -2.48 -21.47
C THR A 518 -4.88 -1.34 -20.74
N MET A 519 -3.55 -1.41 -20.59
CA MET A 519 -2.76 -0.33 -19.96
C MET A 519 -2.80 0.96 -20.78
N THR A 520 -2.68 0.85 -22.11
CA THR A 520 -2.77 2.00 -23.03
C THR A 520 -4.13 2.68 -22.92
N TYR A 521 -5.20 1.88 -22.90
CA TYR A 521 -6.58 2.37 -22.74
C TYR A 521 -6.84 2.98 -21.36
N ALA A 522 -6.36 2.34 -20.29
CA ALA A 522 -6.58 2.82 -18.92
C ALA A 522 -5.97 4.22 -18.71
N ILE A 523 -4.79 4.48 -19.29
CA ILE A 523 -4.15 5.80 -19.21
C ILE A 523 -4.81 6.81 -20.15
N SER A 524 -5.29 6.40 -21.33
CA SER A 524 -5.94 7.32 -22.27
C SER A 524 -7.31 7.81 -21.79
N VAL A 525 -7.98 7.05 -20.92
CA VAL A 525 -9.22 7.44 -20.23
C VAL A 525 -8.95 8.05 -18.85
N GLY A 526 -7.69 8.03 -18.40
CA GLY A 526 -7.23 8.52 -17.11
C GLY A 526 -7.24 10.05 -16.96
N PRO A 527 -6.53 10.61 -15.98
CA PRO A 527 -6.42 12.06 -15.85
C PRO A 527 -5.72 12.67 -17.06
N LYS A 528 -6.19 13.84 -17.52
CA LYS A 528 -5.71 14.52 -18.74
C LYS A 528 -4.18 14.71 -18.79
N CYS A 529 -3.53 14.89 -17.64
CA CYS A 529 -2.07 15.03 -17.53
C CYS A 529 -1.30 13.75 -17.89
N CYS A 530 -1.92 12.57 -17.81
CA CYS A 530 -1.27 11.28 -18.09
C CYS A 530 -1.51 10.79 -19.52
N HIS A 531 -2.40 11.42 -20.29
CA HIS A 531 -2.77 10.96 -21.64
C HIS A 531 -1.57 10.83 -22.59
N TRP A 532 -0.59 11.75 -22.49
CA TRP A 532 0.61 11.73 -23.32
C TRP A 532 1.46 10.46 -23.11
N ALA A 533 1.40 9.88 -21.90
CA ALA A 533 2.15 8.68 -21.53
C ALA A 533 1.44 7.37 -21.89
N SER A 534 0.20 7.43 -22.41
CA SER A 534 -0.62 6.24 -22.69
C SER A 534 0.07 5.23 -23.61
N LYS A 535 0.61 5.69 -24.76
CA LYS A 535 1.35 4.84 -25.69
C LYS A 535 2.63 4.29 -25.08
N CYS A 536 3.35 5.12 -24.34
CA CYS A 536 4.60 4.71 -23.66
C CYS A 536 4.34 3.59 -22.65
N ALA A 537 3.25 3.67 -21.89
CA ALA A 537 2.92 2.66 -20.89
C ALA A 537 2.61 1.28 -21.47
N GLY A 538 1.93 1.21 -22.62
CA GLY A 538 1.73 -0.05 -23.34
C GLY A 538 3.06 -0.70 -23.75
N HIS A 539 3.98 0.10 -24.33
CA HIS A 539 5.32 -0.36 -24.69
C HIS A 539 6.15 -0.77 -23.47
N LEU A 540 6.01 -0.07 -22.34
CA LEU A 540 6.67 -0.42 -21.09
C LEU A 540 6.23 -1.80 -20.58
N VAL A 541 4.93 -2.09 -20.57
CA VAL A 541 4.41 -3.41 -20.16
C VAL A 541 4.97 -4.51 -21.07
N ASN A 542 4.98 -4.30 -22.39
CA ASN A 542 5.61 -5.23 -23.33
C ASN A 542 7.10 -5.43 -23.04
N GLY A 543 7.85 -4.34 -22.82
CA GLY A 543 9.28 -4.42 -22.49
C GLY A 543 9.54 -5.21 -21.20
N ILE A 544 8.73 -5.00 -20.17
CA ILE A 544 8.84 -5.73 -18.90
C ILE A 544 8.50 -7.22 -19.08
N LEU A 545 7.45 -7.55 -19.84
CA LEU A 545 7.09 -8.94 -20.14
C LEU A 545 8.23 -9.65 -20.88
N ILE A 546 8.77 -9.04 -21.94
CA ILE A 546 9.90 -9.59 -22.72
C ILE A 546 11.12 -9.80 -21.83
N PHE A 547 11.48 -8.80 -21.02
CA PHE A 547 12.63 -8.90 -20.11
C PHE A 547 12.44 -10.01 -19.07
N SER A 548 11.22 -10.16 -18.53
CA SER A 548 10.88 -11.23 -17.58
C SER A 548 11.04 -12.62 -18.21
N HIS A 549 10.46 -12.83 -19.40
CA HIS A 549 10.57 -14.11 -20.12
C HIS A 549 12.02 -14.44 -20.49
N TYR A 550 12.79 -13.45 -20.96
CA TYR A 550 14.22 -13.61 -21.20
C TYR A 550 14.98 -13.99 -19.92
N GLY A 551 14.67 -13.36 -18.79
CA GLY A 551 15.24 -13.69 -17.48
C GLY A 551 15.00 -15.14 -17.06
N VAL A 552 13.79 -15.66 -17.28
CA VAL A 552 13.46 -17.08 -17.03
C VAL A 552 14.34 -18.00 -17.88
N CYS A 553 14.55 -17.68 -19.16
CA CYS A 553 15.43 -18.45 -20.04
C CYS A 553 16.89 -18.44 -19.53
N VAL A 554 17.42 -17.29 -19.13
CA VAL A 554 18.78 -17.21 -18.57
C VAL A 554 18.91 -18.09 -17.32
N VAL A 555 17.93 -18.04 -16.41
CA VAL A 555 17.91 -18.88 -15.20
C VAL A 555 17.88 -20.38 -15.56
N TYR A 556 17.13 -20.77 -16.59
CA TYR A 556 17.05 -22.18 -17.02
C TYR A 556 18.39 -22.69 -17.57
N ILE A 557 19.10 -21.89 -18.38
CA ILE A 557 20.44 -22.25 -18.88
C ILE A 557 21.39 -22.46 -17.69
N VAL A 558 21.47 -21.48 -16.78
CA VAL A 558 22.36 -21.58 -15.60
C VAL A 558 22.00 -22.79 -14.75
N PHE A 559 20.71 -23.02 -14.50
CA PHE A 559 20.24 -24.15 -13.71
C PHE A 559 20.65 -25.50 -14.33
N VAL A 560 20.43 -25.69 -15.63
CA VAL A 560 20.82 -26.92 -16.34
C VAL A 560 22.33 -27.10 -16.27
N SER A 561 23.10 -26.05 -16.53
CA SER A 561 24.57 -26.09 -16.51
C SER A 561 25.16 -26.46 -15.16
N VAL A 562 24.65 -25.91 -14.05
CA VAL A 562 25.18 -26.25 -12.72
C VAL A 562 24.84 -27.69 -12.33
N ASN A 563 23.63 -28.18 -12.65
CA ASN A 563 23.26 -29.58 -12.37
C ASN A 563 24.07 -30.57 -13.23
N VAL A 564 24.28 -30.27 -14.51
CA VAL A 564 25.12 -31.08 -15.40
C VAL A 564 26.57 -31.07 -14.93
N LYS A 565 27.11 -29.91 -14.54
CA LYS A 565 28.46 -29.77 -13.97
C LYS A 565 28.67 -30.69 -12.78
N GLN A 566 27.75 -30.70 -11.80
CA GLN A 566 27.88 -31.55 -10.61
C GLN A 566 27.93 -33.05 -10.94
N VAL A 567 27.28 -33.49 -12.03
CA VAL A 567 27.29 -34.90 -12.46
C VAL A 567 28.56 -35.22 -13.26
N ILE A 568 28.96 -34.33 -14.18
CA ILE A 568 30.11 -34.56 -15.06
C ILE A 568 31.43 -34.42 -14.29
N ASP A 569 31.59 -33.39 -13.47
CA ASP A 569 32.83 -33.16 -12.70
C ASP A 569 33.08 -34.26 -11.65
N HIS A 570 32.06 -35.02 -11.27
CA HIS A 570 32.26 -36.19 -10.42
C HIS A 570 32.96 -37.34 -11.18
N ASN A 571 32.69 -37.48 -12.47
CA ASN A 571 33.18 -38.58 -13.31
C ASN A 571 34.36 -38.18 -14.22
N CYS A 572 34.56 -36.87 -14.44
CA CYS A 572 35.51 -36.27 -15.37
C CYS A 572 36.29 -35.13 -14.69
N THR A 573 37.13 -34.42 -15.45
CA THR A 573 37.90 -33.27 -14.96
C THR A 573 37.02 -32.07 -14.64
N GLU A 574 37.32 -31.35 -13.56
CA GLU A 574 36.63 -30.12 -13.16
C GLU A 574 36.79 -29.02 -14.22
N LEU A 575 35.68 -28.60 -14.82
CA LEU A 575 35.62 -27.52 -15.81
C LEU A 575 34.91 -26.28 -15.25
N ASP A 576 35.23 -25.09 -15.76
CA ASP A 576 34.54 -23.86 -15.34
C ASP A 576 33.05 -23.88 -15.72
N VAL A 577 32.18 -23.39 -14.81
CA VAL A 577 30.71 -23.31 -14.97
C VAL A 577 30.35 -22.57 -16.26
N ARG A 578 31.13 -21.55 -16.63
CA ARG A 578 30.90 -20.72 -17.82
C ARG A 578 30.93 -21.55 -19.11
N LEU A 579 31.77 -22.57 -19.18
CA LEU A 579 31.86 -23.45 -20.34
C LEU A 579 30.61 -24.33 -20.44
N TYR A 580 30.09 -24.84 -19.33
CA TYR A 580 28.83 -25.57 -19.30
C TYR A 580 27.64 -24.70 -19.72
N CYS A 581 27.60 -23.41 -19.33
CA CYS A 581 26.61 -22.46 -19.82
C CYS A 581 26.69 -22.28 -21.34
N PHE A 582 27.89 -22.18 -21.89
CA PHE A 582 28.11 -22.05 -23.33
C PHE A 582 27.65 -23.31 -24.09
N ILE A 583 28.01 -24.50 -23.60
CA ILE A 583 27.61 -25.79 -24.23
C ILE A 583 26.08 -25.96 -24.22
N VAL A 584 25.43 -25.73 -23.07
CA VAL A 584 23.97 -25.81 -22.95
C VAL A 584 23.29 -24.76 -23.83
N GLY A 585 23.85 -23.55 -23.90
CA GLY A 585 23.39 -22.49 -24.79
C GLY A 585 23.41 -22.92 -26.26
N ILE A 586 24.52 -23.49 -26.75
CA ILE A 586 24.62 -24.01 -28.13
C ILE A 586 23.61 -25.13 -28.37
N LEU A 587 23.46 -26.06 -27.41
CA LEU A 587 22.52 -27.17 -27.51
C LEU A 587 21.06 -26.69 -27.57
N SER A 588 20.76 -25.51 -27.01
CA SER A 588 19.41 -24.94 -27.05
C SER A 588 19.03 -24.31 -28.41
N ILE A 589 20.00 -23.96 -29.27
CA ILE A 589 19.76 -23.30 -30.57
C ILE A 589 18.82 -24.13 -31.48
N PRO A 590 19.03 -25.45 -31.69
CA PRO A 590 18.10 -26.26 -32.48
C PRO A 590 16.67 -26.27 -31.95
N LEU A 591 16.47 -26.15 -30.62
CA LEU A 591 15.15 -26.09 -30.01
C LEU A 591 14.45 -24.75 -30.31
N PHE A 592 15.20 -23.65 -30.39
CA PHE A 592 14.68 -22.33 -30.81
C PHE A 592 14.26 -22.28 -32.29
N LEU A 593 14.83 -23.13 -33.14
CA LEU A 593 14.49 -23.15 -34.57
C LEU A 593 13.15 -23.85 -34.85
N LEU A 594 12.51 -24.46 -33.85
CA LEU A 594 11.24 -25.17 -33.99
C LEU A 594 10.05 -24.19 -34.03
N ARG A 595 9.59 -23.83 -35.23
CA ARG A 595 8.45 -22.91 -35.45
C ARG A 595 7.06 -23.50 -35.23
N HIS A 596 6.93 -24.80 -35.00
CA HIS A 596 5.63 -25.48 -34.93
C HIS A 596 5.44 -26.22 -33.60
N LEU A 597 4.59 -25.66 -32.73
CA LEU A 597 4.23 -26.20 -31.40
C LEU A 597 3.87 -27.69 -31.39
N LYS A 598 3.27 -28.19 -32.48
CA LYS A 598 2.84 -29.59 -32.59
C LYS A 598 3.98 -30.58 -32.34
N TYR A 599 5.20 -30.25 -32.75
CA TYR A 599 6.38 -31.12 -32.56
C TYR A 599 6.94 -31.04 -31.13
N LEU A 600 6.60 -29.99 -30.37
CA LEU A 600 7.04 -29.79 -29.00
C LEU A 600 6.19 -30.54 -27.97
N VAL A 601 4.93 -30.83 -28.28
CA VAL A 601 3.98 -31.51 -27.38
C VAL A 601 4.53 -32.82 -26.80
N PRO A 602 5.03 -33.80 -27.59
CA PRO A 602 5.54 -35.05 -27.03
C PRO A 602 6.80 -34.87 -26.18
N ILE A 603 7.71 -33.97 -26.58
CA ILE A 603 8.92 -33.62 -25.84
C ILE A 603 8.54 -33.05 -24.46
N ASN A 604 7.54 -32.18 -24.44
CA ASN A 604 7.03 -31.57 -23.22
C ASN A 604 6.37 -32.61 -22.29
N ILE A 605 5.61 -33.58 -22.83
CA ILE A 605 5.05 -34.66 -22.00
C ILE A 605 6.18 -35.44 -21.31
N ILE A 606 7.24 -35.79 -22.03
CA ILE A 606 8.41 -36.47 -21.47
C ILE A 606 9.06 -35.61 -20.38
N ALA A 607 9.26 -34.31 -20.65
CA ALA A 607 9.79 -33.37 -19.67
C ALA A 607 8.97 -33.37 -18.37
N ASN A 608 7.65 -33.24 -18.46
CA ASN A 608 6.80 -33.24 -17.26
C ASN A 608 6.90 -34.55 -16.47
N ILE A 609 6.96 -35.70 -17.14
CA ILE A 609 7.15 -37.00 -16.46
C ILE A 609 8.47 -37.00 -15.70
N LEU A 610 9.57 -36.56 -16.33
CA LEU A 610 10.89 -36.46 -15.69
C LEU A 610 10.90 -35.46 -14.52
N MET A 611 10.18 -34.35 -14.64
CA MET A 611 10.04 -33.37 -13.56
C MET A 611 9.34 -33.97 -12.34
N TYR A 612 8.18 -34.60 -12.54
CA TYR A 612 7.40 -35.17 -11.44
C TYR A 612 8.08 -36.37 -10.80
N THR A 613 8.75 -37.23 -11.58
CA THR A 613 9.57 -38.32 -11.00
C THR A 613 10.76 -37.75 -10.24
N GLY A 614 11.42 -36.71 -10.77
CA GLY A 614 12.44 -35.94 -10.06
C GLY A 614 11.95 -35.45 -8.70
N PHE A 615 10.84 -34.69 -8.67
CA PHE A 615 10.25 -34.17 -7.43
C PHE A 615 9.86 -35.27 -6.44
N ALA A 616 9.26 -36.37 -6.89
CA ALA A 616 8.94 -37.50 -6.02
C ALA A 616 10.19 -38.08 -5.35
N CYS A 617 11.30 -38.19 -6.09
CA CYS A 617 12.57 -38.62 -5.54
C CYS A 617 13.23 -37.57 -4.61
N ILE A 618 13.04 -36.27 -4.86
CA ILE A 618 13.48 -35.23 -3.91
C ILE A 618 12.78 -35.41 -2.55
N PHE A 619 11.48 -35.71 -2.55
CA PHE A 619 10.74 -35.96 -1.31
C PHE A 619 11.34 -37.12 -0.51
N TYR A 620 11.83 -38.17 -1.16
CA TYR A 620 12.55 -39.25 -0.47
C TYR A 620 13.78 -38.71 0.31
N TYR A 621 14.55 -37.80 -0.28
CA TYR A 621 15.69 -37.14 0.40
C TYR A 621 15.28 -36.15 1.50
N PHE A 622 14.09 -35.56 1.42
CA PHE A 622 13.58 -34.70 2.48
C PHE A 622 13.26 -35.46 3.76
N PHE A 623 12.74 -36.69 3.65
CA PHE A 623 12.33 -37.48 4.82
C PHE A 623 13.46 -38.30 5.45
N THR A 624 14.64 -38.36 4.83
CA THR A 624 15.78 -39.11 5.35
C THR A 624 16.64 -38.25 6.28
N HIS A 625 16.88 -38.72 7.51
CA HIS A 625 17.72 -38.07 8.54
C HIS A 625 17.36 -36.60 8.84
N LEU A 626 16.11 -36.34 9.28
CA LEU A 626 15.69 -35.01 9.72
C LEU A 626 16.41 -34.60 11.03
N PRO A 627 17.05 -33.41 11.08
CA PRO A 627 17.61 -32.90 12.34
C PRO A 627 16.50 -32.50 13.33
N PRO A 628 16.82 -32.36 14.63
CA PRO A 628 15.88 -31.79 15.60
C PRO A 628 15.35 -30.44 15.13
N ILE A 629 14.05 -30.19 15.28
CA ILE A 629 13.43 -28.96 14.78
C ILE A 629 13.92 -27.69 15.50
N GLU A 630 14.55 -27.85 16.66
CA GLU A 630 15.15 -26.77 17.45
C GLU A 630 16.33 -26.08 16.74
N ASP A 631 17.01 -26.80 15.83
CA ASP A 631 18.13 -26.26 15.06
C ASP A 631 17.66 -25.32 13.93
N VAL A 632 16.34 -25.28 13.66
CA VAL A 632 15.72 -24.49 12.59
C VAL A 632 15.11 -23.22 13.18
N LYS A 633 15.54 -22.06 12.68
CA LYS A 633 15.09 -20.76 13.21
C LYS A 633 13.60 -20.51 12.90
N LEU A 634 12.86 -20.08 13.92
CA LEU A 634 11.44 -19.70 13.78
C LEU A 634 11.25 -18.50 12.84
N PHE A 635 12.06 -17.46 13.04
CA PHE A 635 12.03 -16.22 12.26
C PHE A 635 13.44 -15.79 11.88
N ASN A 636 13.57 -15.26 10.67
CA ASN A 636 14.77 -14.61 10.19
C ASN A 636 14.38 -13.33 9.43
N TYR A 637 15.31 -12.37 9.31
CA TYR A 637 15.00 -10.99 8.95
C TYR A 637 15.39 -10.59 7.52
N GLN A 638 15.79 -11.54 6.68
CA GLN A 638 16.22 -11.29 5.28
C GLN A 638 15.03 -11.34 4.29
N LEU A 639 13.95 -10.65 4.65
CA LEU A 639 12.67 -10.68 3.93
C LEU A 639 12.73 -10.27 2.44
N PRO A 640 13.56 -9.29 2.00
CA PRO A 640 13.62 -8.91 0.58
C PRO A 640 14.00 -10.07 -0.35
N LEU A 641 14.95 -10.92 0.07
CA LEU A 641 15.38 -12.08 -0.70
C LEU A 641 14.31 -13.17 -0.72
N PHE A 642 13.60 -13.37 0.40
CA PHE A 642 12.42 -14.25 0.47
C PHE A 642 11.36 -13.82 -0.54
N PHE A 643 10.99 -12.53 -0.56
CA PHE A 643 9.97 -12.03 -1.49
C PHE A 643 10.41 -12.20 -2.94
N GLY A 644 11.69 -11.95 -3.26
CA GLY A 644 12.21 -12.15 -4.62
C GLY A 644 12.08 -13.59 -5.11
N ILE A 645 12.53 -14.56 -4.31
CA ILE A 645 12.47 -15.99 -4.65
C ILE A 645 11.01 -16.46 -4.74
N LEU A 646 10.18 -16.08 -3.76
CA LEU A 646 8.79 -16.51 -3.73
C LEU A 646 7.97 -15.90 -4.87
N LEU A 647 8.14 -14.61 -5.16
CA LEU A 647 7.48 -13.96 -6.30
C LEU A 647 7.92 -14.62 -7.60
N PHE A 648 9.22 -14.86 -7.80
CA PHE A 648 9.71 -15.57 -8.99
C PHE A 648 9.07 -16.97 -9.11
N ALA A 649 9.01 -17.73 -8.03
CA ALA A 649 8.41 -19.07 -8.05
C ALA A 649 6.90 -19.03 -8.36
N THR A 650 6.17 -18.09 -7.74
CA THR A 650 4.71 -18.02 -7.85
C THR A 650 4.21 -17.23 -9.07
N SER A 651 5.04 -16.38 -9.67
CA SER A 651 4.63 -15.49 -10.75
C SER A 651 4.76 -16.15 -12.11
N SER A 652 3.62 -16.38 -12.76
CA SER A 652 3.56 -16.75 -14.18
C SER A 652 2.47 -15.93 -14.88
N VAL A 653 2.55 -14.59 -14.75
CA VAL A 653 1.47 -13.66 -15.14
C VAL A 653 1.12 -13.80 -16.62
N GLY A 654 2.11 -13.86 -17.51
CA GLY A 654 1.88 -14.00 -18.95
C GLY A 654 1.10 -15.27 -19.30
N VAL A 655 1.50 -16.40 -18.71
CA VAL A 655 0.89 -17.71 -18.97
C VAL A 655 -0.49 -17.84 -18.36
N MET A 656 -0.67 -17.32 -17.14
CA MET A 656 -1.98 -17.28 -16.48
C MET A 656 -2.99 -16.45 -17.28
N LEU A 657 -2.57 -15.36 -17.93
CA LEU A 657 -3.43 -14.58 -18.83
C LEU A 657 -3.70 -15.33 -20.15
N ALA A 658 -2.69 -16.02 -20.70
CA ALA A 658 -2.83 -16.82 -21.91
C ALA A 658 -3.76 -18.04 -21.73
N ILE A 659 -3.82 -18.62 -20.52
CA ILE A 659 -4.76 -19.69 -20.19
C ILE A 659 -6.19 -19.15 -20.14
N GLU A 660 -6.42 -17.99 -19.50
CA GLU A 660 -7.75 -17.35 -19.45
C GLU A 660 -8.30 -17.07 -20.84
N SER A 661 -7.45 -16.58 -21.75
CA SER A 661 -7.87 -16.21 -23.11
C SER A 661 -8.28 -17.42 -23.96
N LYS A 662 -7.79 -18.62 -23.63
CA LYS A 662 -8.07 -19.87 -24.35
C LYS A 662 -9.16 -20.74 -23.71
N MET A 663 -9.75 -20.34 -22.58
CA MET A 663 -10.76 -21.17 -21.91
C MET A 663 -12.11 -21.15 -22.63
N ALA A 664 -12.81 -22.30 -22.62
CA ALA A 664 -14.19 -22.41 -23.10
C ALA A 664 -15.17 -21.56 -22.26
N LYS A 665 -14.94 -21.51 -20.95
CA LYS A 665 -15.76 -20.78 -19.98
C LYS A 665 -14.88 -19.86 -19.13
N PRO A 666 -14.43 -18.71 -19.67
CA PRO A 666 -13.52 -17.81 -18.96
C PRO A 666 -14.13 -17.20 -17.69
N ARG A 667 -15.47 -17.16 -17.57
CA ARG A 667 -16.15 -16.75 -16.33
C ARG A 667 -15.85 -17.67 -15.13
N ASP A 668 -15.61 -18.96 -15.38
CA ASP A 668 -15.27 -19.94 -14.35
C ASP A 668 -13.79 -19.83 -13.91
N TYR A 669 -12.99 -19.00 -14.59
CA TYR A 669 -11.61 -18.75 -14.21
C TYR A 669 -11.52 -17.91 -12.93
N LEU A 670 -12.40 -16.93 -12.81
CA LEU A 670 -12.52 -15.99 -11.69
C LEU A 670 -13.51 -16.50 -10.62
N GLY A 671 -13.40 -15.96 -9.40
CA GLY A 671 -14.29 -16.27 -8.28
C GLY A 671 -13.63 -17.11 -7.20
N TRP A 672 -14.31 -17.26 -6.05
CA TRP A 672 -13.73 -17.93 -4.86
C TRP A 672 -13.28 -19.36 -5.16
N PHE A 673 -14.10 -20.12 -5.89
CA PHE A 673 -13.80 -21.48 -6.35
C PHE A 673 -13.40 -21.52 -7.84
N GLY A 674 -13.00 -20.37 -8.40
CA GLY A 674 -12.52 -20.28 -9.77
C GLY A 674 -11.30 -21.16 -10.03
N VAL A 675 -11.04 -21.48 -11.29
CA VAL A 675 -9.89 -22.32 -11.71
C VAL A 675 -8.57 -21.74 -11.19
N LEU A 676 -8.40 -20.41 -11.24
CA LEU A 676 -7.21 -19.72 -10.75
C LEU A 676 -6.99 -19.90 -9.23
N ASN A 677 -8.04 -19.70 -8.43
CA ASN A 677 -7.96 -19.83 -6.97
C ASN A 677 -7.64 -21.26 -6.53
N ARG A 678 -8.27 -22.26 -7.17
CA ARG A 678 -8.00 -23.67 -6.88
C ARG A 678 -6.56 -24.04 -7.22
N GLY A 679 -6.07 -23.62 -8.38
CA GLY A 679 -4.67 -23.82 -8.77
C GLY A 679 -3.71 -23.16 -7.78
N ALA A 680 -4.00 -21.94 -7.36
CA ALA A 680 -3.10 -21.19 -6.48
C ALA A 680 -3.09 -21.70 -5.02
N VAL A 681 -4.20 -22.21 -4.49
CA VAL A 681 -4.22 -22.93 -3.21
C VAL A 681 -3.37 -24.18 -3.27
N PHE A 682 -3.49 -24.96 -4.35
CA PHE A 682 -2.66 -26.15 -4.55
C PHE A 682 -1.17 -25.80 -4.61
N VAL A 683 -0.81 -24.74 -5.34
CA VAL A 683 0.56 -24.23 -5.43
C VAL A 683 1.06 -23.81 -4.06
N ALA A 684 0.30 -23.00 -3.32
CA ALA A 684 0.71 -22.51 -2.00
C ALA A 684 0.99 -23.67 -1.05
N LEU A 685 0.12 -24.69 -1.03
CA LEU A 685 0.32 -25.90 -0.22
C LEU A 685 1.59 -26.65 -0.63
N THR A 686 1.79 -26.86 -1.94
CA THR A 686 2.97 -27.56 -2.46
C THR A 686 4.25 -26.82 -2.12
N TYR A 687 4.23 -25.48 -2.21
CA TYR A 687 5.37 -24.62 -1.93
C TYR A 687 5.71 -24.55 -0.45
N ILE A 688 4.69 -24.51 0.42
CA ILE A 688 4.89 -24.59 1.86
C ILE A 688 5.53 -25.92 2.23
N ILE A 689 5.02 -27.03 1.72
CA ILE A 689 5.56 -28.37 2.01
C ILE A 689 7.02 -28.45 1.50
N PHE A 690 7.27 -28.04 0.26
CA PHE A 690 8.59 -28.15 -0.36
C PHE A 690 9.62 -27.24 0.32
N GLY A 691 9.25 -25.97 0.57
CA GLY A 691 10.11 -24.99 1.22
C GLY A 691 10.41 -25.34 2.68
N PHE A 692 9.38 -25.73 3.45
CA PHE A 692 9.54 -26.14 4.83
C PHE A 692 10.42 -27.39 4.97
N MET A 693 10.10 -28.46 4.22
CA MET A 693 10.82 -29.73 4.32
C MET A 693 12.28 -29.59 3.87
N GLY A 694 12.54 -28.85 2.79
CA GLY A 694 13.92 -28.61 2.35
C GLY A 694 14.71 -27.77 3.35
N TYR A 695 14.09 -26.74 3.96
CA TYR A 695 14.76 -25.93 4.97
C TYR A 695 15.01 -26.73 6.26
N TRP A 696 14.06 -27.57 6.67
CA TRP A 696 14.24 -28.44 7.84
C TRP A 696 15.38 -29.43 7.60
N ARG A 697 15.47 -30.04 6.42
CA ARG A 697 16.52 -31.03 6.12
C ARG A 697 17.93 -30.43 6.09
N TYR A 698 18.11 -29.29 5.40
CA TYR A 698 19.44 -28.74 5.12
C TYR A 698 19.83 -27.56 6.01
N GLY A 699 18.89 -26.96 6.74
CA GLY A 699 19.16 -25.89 7.71
C GLY A 699 19.93 -24.70 7.11
N SER A 700 21.11 -24.41 7.65
CA SER A 700 21.99 -23.34 7.16
C SER A 700 22.83 -23.73 5.94
N LEU A 701 22.83 -25.00 5.54
CA LEU A 701 23.60 -25.49 4.38
C LEU A 701 22.79 -25.40 3.09
N VAL A 702 21.55 -24.90 3.11
CA VAL A 702 20.70 -24.78 1.93
C VAL A 702 21.39 -23.93 0.85
N GLU A 703 21.53 -24.49 -0.34
CA GLU A 703 22.10 -23.84 -1.52
C GLU A 703 21.00 -23.15 -2.36
N ALA A 704 21.41 -22.44 -3.43
CA ALA A 704 20.51 -21.74 -4.34
C ALA A 704 19.38 -22.61 -4.91
N SER A 705 19.63 -23.90 -5.10
CA SER A 705 18.60 -24.88 -5.42
C SER A 705 18.84 -26.16 -4.65
N VAL A 706 17.75 -26.80 -4.24
CA VAL A 706 17.80 -28.00 -3.40
C VAL A 706 18.51 -29.19 -4.05
N THR A 707 18.61 -29.21 -5.39
CA THR A 707 19.34 -30.24 -6.12
C THR A 707 20.83 -30.16 -5.86
N LEU A 708 21.37 -28.97 -5.57
CA LEU A 708 22.78 -28.78 -5.26
C LEU A 708 23.16 -29.37 -3.90
N ASN A 709 22.20 -29.43 -2.98
CA ASN A 709 22.37 -29.97 -1.64
C ASN A 709 22.42 -31.51 -1.57
N MET A 710 22.02 -32.20 -2.64
CA MET A 710 21.97 -33.67 -2.64
C MET A 710 23.36 -34.30 -2.78
N PRO A 711 23.61 -35.44 -2.11
CA PRO A 711 24.90 -36.11 -2.11
C PRO A 711 25.32 -36.49 -3.53
N ILE A 712 26.53 -36.10 -3.95
CA ILE A 712 27.01 -36.30 -5.32
C ILE A 712 27.40 -37.76 -5.58
N ALA A 713 27.81 -38.51 -4.54
CA ALA A 713 28.28 -39.89 -4.66
C ALA A 713 27.16 -40.92 -4.92
N GLU A 714 25.90 -40.57 -4.65
CA GLU A 714 24.78 -41.50 -4.85
C GLU A 714 24.26 -41.45 -6.28
N VAL A 715 24.16 -42.62 -6.93
CA VAL A 715 23.63 -42.75 -8.30
C VAL A 715 22.20 -42.19 -8.39
N LEU A 716 21.38 -42.41 -7.36
CA LEU A 716 20.01 -41.89 -7.33
C LEU A 716 19.98 -40.36 -7.38
N ALA A 717 20.82 -39.68 -6.59
CA ALA A 717 20.93 -38.23 -6.60
C ALA A 717 21.44 -37.69 -7.96
N GLN A 718 22.41 -38.36 -8.60
CA GLN A 718 22.87 -37.99 -9.94
C GLN A 718 21.75 -38.11 -10.98
N VAL A 719 20.96 -39.20 -10.93
CA VAL A 719 19.82 -39.41 -11.83
C VAL A 719 18.76 -38.32 -11.63
N ILE A 720 18.46 -37.92 -10.38
CA ILE A 720 17.51 -36.83 -10.09
C ILE A 720 17.99 -35.51 -10.69
N LYS A 721 19.26 -35.14 -10.48
CA LYS A 721 19.85 -33.93 -11.04
C LYS A 721 19.74 -33.91 -12.57
N LEU A 722 20.02 -35.04 -13.22
CA LEU A 722 19.90 -35.18 -14.67
C LEU A 722 18.45 -35.13 -15.16
N PHE A 723 17.51 -35.79 -14.48
CA PHE A 723 16.08 -35.79 -14.85
C PHE A 723 15.50 -34.38 -14.80
N ILE A 724 15.79 -33.63 -13.73
CA ILE A 724 15.33 -32.25 -13.60
C ILE A 724 16.04 -31.36 -14.63
N ALA A 725 17.35 -31.50 -14.81
CA ALA A 725 18.07 -30.72 -15.82
C ALA A 725 17.53 -30.95 -17.24
N ILE A 726 17.31 -32.21 -17.65
CA ILE A 726 16.74 -32.56 -18.96
C ILE A 726 15.30 -32.04 -19.08
N SER A 727 14.49 -32.17 -18.02
CA SER A 727 13.13 -31.63 -18.04
C SER A 727 13.12 -30.12 -18.26
N VAL A 728 13.99 -29.38 -17.56
CA VAL A 728 14.07 -27.92 -17.68
C VAL A 728 14.54 -27.52 -19.06
N PHE A 729 15.54 -28.22 -19.58
CA PHE A 729 16.05 -28.01 -20.93
C PHE A 729 14.98 -28.20 -22.01
N PHE A 730 14.13 -29.22 -21.87
CA PHE A 730 13.01 -29.45 -22.81
C PHE A 730 11.80 -28.52 -22.60
N THR A 731 11.69 -27.86 -21.46
CA THR A 731 10.63 -26.87 -21.19
C THR A 731 10.98 -25.48 -21.76
N PHE A 732 12.25 -25.26 -22.05
CA PHE A 732 12.82 -24.01 -22.56
C PHE A 732 12.08 -23.39 -23.77
N PRO A 733 11.78 -24.10 -24.87
CA PRO A 733 11.14 -23.49 -26.04
C PRO A 733 9.66 -23.06 -25.85
N LEU A 734 8.97 -23.50 -24.80
CA LEU A 734 7.57 -23.10 -24.54
C LEU A 734 7.46 -21.65 -24.05
N ASN A 735 8.42 -21.23 -23.22
CA ASN A 735 8.42 -19.88 -22.63
C ASN A 735 8.73 -18.80 -23.68
N ASP A 736 9.45 -19.18 -24.74
CA ASP A 736 9.80 -18.29 -25.86
C ASP A 736 8.63 -18.14 -26.85
N GLU A 737 7.94 -19.23 -27.18
CA GLU A 737 6.76 -19.17 -28.07
C GLU A 737 5.58 -18.41 -27.42
N GLU A 738 5.46 -18.44 -26.10
CA GLU A 738 4.50 -17.57 -25.39
C GLU A 738 4.89 -16.10 -25.48
N ALA A 739 6.19 -15.78 -25.43
CA ALA A 739 6.68 -14.42 -25.67
C ALA A 739 6.45 -13.97 -27.13
N GLU A 740 6.64 -14.86 -28.10
CA GLU A 740 6.36 -14.61 -29.52
C GLU A 740 4.85 -14.42 -29.78
N LYS A 741 3.98 -15.23 -29.18
CA LYS A 741 2.52 -15.05 -29.27
C LYS A 741 2.03 -13.77 -28.62
N ILE A 742 2.68 -13.28 -27.55
CA ILE A 742 2.38 -11.97 -26.97
C ILE A 742 2.72 -10.85 -27.98
N LEU A 743 3.72 -11.05 -28.83
CA LEU A 743 4.13 -10.12 -29.91
C LEU A 743 3.25 -10.22 -31.17
N ASP A 744 2.72 -11.41 -31.47
CA ASP A 744 2.03 -11.73 -32.74
C ASP A 744 0.49 -11.68 -32.69
N ILE A 745 -0.16 -11.35 -31.56
CA ILE A 745 -1.62 -11.14 -31.56
C ILE A 745 -1.95 -10.01 -32.55
N PRO A 746 -2.88 -10.22 -33.52
CA PRO A 746 -2.92 -9.42 -34.73
C PRO A 746 -3.18 -7.94 -34.44
N ARG A 747 -2.46 -7.08 -35.15
CA ARG A 747 -2.64 -5.61 -35.22
C ARG A 747 -4.07 -5.16 -35.63
N SER A 748 -5.02 -6.07 -35.86
CA SER A 748 -6.40 -5.73 -36.26
C SER A 748 -7.17 -4.97 -35.18
N SER A 749 -6.87 -5.22 -33.89
CA SER A 749 -7.42 -4.46 -32.74
C SER A 749 -6.88 -3.03 -32.67
N ALA A 750 -5.62 -2.82 -33.07
CA ALA A 750 -4.95 -1.53 -33.02
C ALA A 750 -5.46 -0.56 -34.10
N THR A 751 -5.88 -1.07 -35.26
CA THR A 751 -6.50 -0.26 -36.33
C THR A 751 -7.84 0.33 -35.89
N PHE A 752 -8.59 -0.37 -35.04
CA PHE A 752 -9.88 0.10 -34.52
C PHE A 752 -9.71 1.18 -33.43
N LEU A 753 -8.66 1.09 -32.59
CA LEU A 753 -8.35 2.13 -31.60
C LEU A 753 -7.87 3.43 -32.27
N ASN A 754 -7.07 3.34 -33.34
CA ASN A 754 -6.61 4.53 -34.07
C ASN A 754 -7.75 5.25 -34.81
N ALA A 755 -8.80 4.54 -35.23
CA ALA A 755 -9.96 5.15 -35.89
C ALA A 755 -10.91 5.88 -34.92
N LYS A 756 -10.87 5.57 -33.62
CA LYS A 756 -11.72 6.18 -32.58
C LYS A 756 -11.01 7.27 -31.76
N LEU A 757 -9.68 7.29 -31.78
CA LEU A 757 -8.82 8.25 -31.08
C LEU A 757 -8.19 9.30 -32.03
N GLY A 758 -8.50 9.23 -33.33
CA GLY A 758 -8.13 10.22 -34.34
C GLY A 758 -9.09 11.40 -34.36
#